data_AF-A0A954FI34-F1
#
_entry.id   AF-A0A954FI34-F1
#
_cell.length_a   1.000
_cell.length_b   1.000
_cell.length_c   1.000
_cell.angle_alpha   90.00
_cell.angle_beta   90.00
_cell.angle_gamma   90.00
#
_symmetry.space_group_name_H-M   'P 1'
#
loop_
_entity.id
_entity.type
_entity.pdbx_description
1 polymer ?
#
loop_
_entity_poly.entity_id
_entity_poly.type
_entity_poly.pdbx_seq_one_letter_code
_entity_poly.pdbx_strand_id
1 'polypeptide(L)'
;MSNKRMRWLLLIGILAGSSAPAYGADGFASGQTADDSPAIVFPNESWEVRTPEQMQLDPAVLDQLATRLGGRGCVIRNGYVVRSWGDQAERGDWLSSAKPVLSTLLFFAVEEGLVKSVDQPIADFGWELSEKDRTMTFRHLGAMTSGYARPEVPGAAWSYNDYAIQLYQKTLFDKVFQEDAKAAAERPSRLGGLQLQDGLKFSDKRRIYASVRDFARIAWFWFNRGNWNGKQLLPRRYFDEYMVPQVPKDLPNTQPADTDDYLGIKTYGGGSDHFAKCGPGIYGFNWWFNNTGGKHPATRTWPDAPADTIMSIGARGNNAAIVPSLGLMLVCAAGDWNDLNGGDPDSKINQALKLLAASAKFQTTVATQNAAAYKKWQPAVFSFNGPALSESGTPNPFTDFRLEVTFQKGDRSVVVPGYFAADGNAAETSADEGDVWRVNFLPDEAGPWTYRVSFRQGAGIATSSDAAGGESVAFDGSTGAFHVEPADAHASGFYGKGLLRYTGERYLRFAETNELFLKGGADSPENLLAFADIDQTPPTHKYEPHAADWKTGDPTWQNGKGKNLMGALNYLASKHMNSVYCLTMNVKGDGKDVWPWISEKERERFDCSKLDQWEVVFRHMDRLGLMMHLVHQEQENDQLLDDGDLGPHRRLYYRELIARFAHHPALVWNLGEENTNTTEQQKAFAKYVRDTDPWDHPIVIHTFPSQVEKVYAPLVGDPNLEGPSFQFGKASRTHGETVRWLAESEAAGRPWFACLDEIGPASICLPPDIQDPEHPHEVREALWGNLIAGGSGAEWIVAYDTWPRQPAKHLDIACENWRPWENMWNLTAIALDFFHQHLPFDQMQSHDELIDKGSGWCLAQPGQVYCVYLFGDHRTQLELPADSFTVAWFNPWTGGELQAGATLTGPGRQAIGNPPSDTSKDWVALVRRKP
;
A
#
# COMPACT_ATOMS: atom_id res chain seq x y z
N MET A 1 -73.40 2.32 -6.64
CA MET A 1 -74.06 3.62 -6.48
C MET A 1 -73.83 4.11 -5.05
N SER A 2 -73.33 5.34 -4.86
CA SER A 2 -73.55 6.23 -3.69
C SER A 2 -73.10 5.75 -2.30
N ASN A 3 -72.50 6.51 -1.38
CA ASN A 3 -71.74 7.75 -1.35
C ASN A 3 -71.05 7.76 0.05
N LYS A 4 -69.76 8.14 0.06
CA LYS A 4 -68.98 8.87 1.08
C LYS A 4 -69.35 8.87 2.60
N ARG A 5 -68.27 8.59 3.36
CA ARG A 5 -67.77 9.19 4.63
C ARG A 5 -68.53 8.89 5.92
N MET A 6 -67.83 8.26 6.89
CA MET A 6 -67.31 8.85 8.16
C MET A 6 -66.97 7.72 9.17
N ARG A 7 -65.77 7.69 9.78
CA ARG A 7 -65.57 7.55 11.25
C ARG A 7 -64.09 7.39 11.66
N TRP A 8 -63.84 7.97 12.83
CA TRP A 8 -62.64 8.11 13.65
C TRP A 8 -62.34 6.88 14.54
N LEU A 9 -61.08 6.77 15.04
CA LEU A 9 -60.59 6.34 16.40
C LEU A 9 -59.11 5.81 16.26
N LEU A 10 -58.06 6.37 16.88
CA LEU A 10 -57.55 6.22 18.29
C LEU A 10 -57.36 4.73 18.67
N LEU A 11 -56.20 4.16 19.08
CA LEU A 11 -55.20 4.54 20.11
C LEU A 11 -53.90 3.64 20.07
N ILE A 12 -52.79 4.23 20.55
CA ILE A 12 -51.66 3.71 21.41
C ILE A 12 -50.46 2.89 20.86
N GLY A 13 -49.26 3.41 21.18
CA GLY A 13 -47.96 2.74 21.44
C GLY A 13 -46.76 3.72 21.27
N ILE A 14 -46.25 4.43 22.30
CA ILE A 14 -45.02 4.12 23.10
C ILE A 14 -43.75 4.14 22.19
N LEU A 15 -42.66 4.94 22.32
CA LEU A 15 -41.91 5.52 23.45
C LEU A 15 -40.98 6.68 22.98
N ALA A 16 -40.75 7.63 23.91
CA ALA A 16 -39.59 8.48 24.21
C ALA A 16 -38.59 8.97 23.14
N GLY A 17 -38.38 10.30 23.13
CA GLY A 17 -37.18 10.95 22.60
C GLY A 17 -36.32 11.57 23.72
N SER A 18 -35.04 11.75 23.42
CA SER A 18 -34.09 12.71 24.03
C SER A 18 -32.78 12.57 23.25
N SER A 19 -32.33 13.59 22.53
CA SER A 19 -31.45 14.68 23.00
C SER A 19 -30.07 14.53 22.35
N ALA A 20 -29.78 15.41 21.40
CA ALA A 20 -28.42 15.71 20.98
C ALA A 20 -27.68 16.42 22.13
N PRO A 21 -26.39 16.11 22.38
CA PRO A 21 -25.50 17.02 23.04
C PRO A 21 -24.59 17.75 22.04
N ALA A 22 -24.26 18.96 22.45
CA ALA A 22 -23.46 19.96 21.77
C ALA A 22 -22.02 19.50 21.47
N TYR A 23 -21.51 19.99 20.33
CA TYR A 23 -20.09 20.10 20.05
C TYR A 23 -19.44 21.02 21.10
N GLY A 24 -18.58 20.45 21.95
CA GLY A 24 -17.57 21.18 22.70
C GLY A 24 -16.32 21.31 21.83
N ALA A 25 -15.91 22.55 21.59
CA ALA A 25 -14.57 22.89 21.13
C ALA A 25 -13.61 22.68 22.30
N ASP A 26 -12.54 21.91 22.11
CA ASP A 26 -11.19 22.24 22.61
C ASP A 26 -10.15 21.29 21.99
N GLY A 27 -9.04 21.89 21.57
CA GLY A 27 -8.13 21.35 20.56
C GLY A 27 -7.23 20.22 21.01
N PHE A 28 -6.84 19.40 20.03
CA PHE A 28 -5.57 18.70 20.01
C PHE A 28 -4.98 18.77 18.60
N ALA A 29 -3.71 19.14 18.56
CA ALA A 29 -2.94 19.44 17.37
C ALA A 29 -2.91 18.26 16.38
N SER A 30 -3.26 18.53 15.13
CA SER A 30 -3.03 17.65 14.00
C SER A 30 -1.53 17.57 13.70
N GLY A 31 -0.84 16.60 14.30
CA GLY A 31 0.42 16.08 13.76
C GLY A 31 0.09 14.95 12.79
N GLN A 32 0.07 15.25 11.49
CA GLN A 32 0.01 14.26 10.41
C GLN A 32 1.35 14.24 9.67
N THR A 33 1.93 13.06 9.47
CA THR A 33 2.94 12.76 8.43
C THR A 33 2.46 11.46 7.76
N ALA A 34 1.97 11.45 6.51
CA ALA A 34 2.59 11.74 5.20
C ALA A 34 3.05 10.44 4.51
N ASP A 35 2.24 10.10 3.50
CA ASP A 35 2.29 9.04 2.50
C ASP A 35 3.52 9.20 1.58
N ASP A 36 4.19 8.09 1.21
CA ASP A 36 5.49 8.06 0.51
C ASP A 36 5.38 8.29 -1.03
N SER A 37 4.38 9.05 -1.45
CA SER A 37 4.40 9.74 -2.74
C SER A 37 5.17 11.04 -2.57
N PRO A 38 6.00 11.50 -3.53
CA PRO A 38 6.63 12.82 -3.41
C PRO A 38 5.54 13.86 -3.16
N ALA A 39 5.61 14.50 -1.99
CA ALA A 39 4.53 15.34 -1.49
C ALA A 39 4.11 16.36 -2.57
N ILE A 40 2.84 16.31 -2.97
CA ILE A 40 2.27 17.28 -3.92
C ILE A 40 2.31 18.65 -3.26
N VAL A 41 3.06 19.58 -3.86
CA VAL A 41 3.16 20.96 -3.36
C VAL A 41 2.15 21.86 -4.05
N PHE A 42 1.62 22.82 -3.28
CA PHE A 42 0.79 23.89 -3.80
C PHE A 42 1.56 25.21 -3.69
N PRO A 43 1.45 26.11 -4.68
CA PRO A 43 2.16 27.39 -4.61
C PRO A 43 1.60 28.26 -3.48
N ASN A 44 2.51 28.88 -2.73
CA ASN A 44 2.21 29.98 -1.83
C ASN A 44 2.03 31.29 -2.64
N GLU A 45 2.25 32.45 -2.02
CA GLU A 45 2.26 33.74 -2.72
C GLU A 45 3.19 33.69 -3.95
N SER A 46 4.35 33.05 -3.86
CA SER A 46 5.22 32.68 -5.00
C SER A 46 5.24 31.17 -5.23
N TRP A 47 5.42 30.74 -6.49
CA TRP A 47 5.61 29.32 -6.79
C TRP A 47 7.04 28.92 -6.44
N GLU A 48 7.21 27.85 -5.67
CA GLU A 48 8.54 27.34 -5.35
C GLU A 48 9.23 26.76 -6.60
N VAL A 49 10.52 27.06 -6.74
CA VAL A 49 11.34 26.64 -7.87
C VAL A 49 12.34 25.58 -7.39
N ARG A 50 12.46 24.48 -8.13
CA ARG A 50 13.49 23.46 -7.97
C ARG A 50 14.26 23.32 -9.28
N THR A 51 15.50 22.84 -9.22
CA THR A 51 16.22 22.54 -10.47
C THR A 51 15.63 21.29 -11.13
N PRO A 52 15.74 21.13 -12.46
CA PRO A 52 15.34 19.90 -13.14
C PRO A 52 15.90 18.65 -12.49
N GLU A 53 17.18 18.65 -12.13
CA GLU A 53 17.90 17.51 -11.55
C GLU A 53 17.38 17.14 -10.17
N GLN A 54 17.06 18.14 -9.32
CA GLN A 54 16.43 17.91 -8.01
C GLN A 54 15.08 17.20 -8.13
N MET A 55 14.41 17.36 -9.28
CA MET A 55 13.13 16.74 -9.58
C MET A 55 13.27 15.56 -10.55
N GLN A 56 14.49 15.03 -10.73
CA GLN A 56 14.81 13.89 -11.59
C GLN A 56 14.40 14.12 -13.05
N LEU A 57 14.61 15.34 -13.56
CA LEU A 57 14.34 15.73 -14.94
C LEU A 57 15.59 16.16 -15.68
N ASP A 58 15.63 15.89 -16.98
CA ASP A 58 16.78 16.21 -17.83
C ASP A 58 16.78 17.70 -18.14
N PRO A 59 17.74 18.48 -17.58
CA PRO A 59 17.81 19.91 -17.83
C PRO A 59 18.02 20.23 -19.32
N ALA A 60 18.78 19.41 -20.05
CA ALA A 60 19.06 19.62 -21.46
C ALA A 60 17.84 19.33 -22.33
N VAL A 61 17.05 18.31 -21.99
CA VAL A 61 15.78 18.03 -22.69
C VAL A 61 14.75 19.12 -22.39
N LEU A 62 14.68 19.63 -21.16
CA LEU A 62 13.82 20.78 -20.82
C LEU A 62 14.27 22.06 -21.54
N ASP A 63 15.57 22.27 -21.73
CA ASP A 63 16.11 23.37 -22.53
C ASP A 63 15.77 23.23 -24.01
N GLN A 64 15.86 22.00 -24.54
CA GLN A 64 15.44 21.69 -25.91
C GLN A 64 13.95 21.94 -26.09
N LEU A 65 13.12 21.52 -25.13
CA LEU A 65 11.68 21.77 -25.12
C LEU A 65 11.37 23.27 -25.11
N ALA A 66 11.99 24.03 -24.20
CA ALA A 66 11.79 25.46 -24.08
C ALA A 66 12.24 26.21 -25.34
N THR A 67 13.38 25.82 -25.92
CA THR A 67 13.90 26.39 -27.17
C THR A 67 12.99 26.08 -28.35
N ARG A 68 12.50 24.84 -28.43
CA ARG A 68 11.58 24.40 -29.50
C ARG A 68 10.27 25.17 -29.45
N LEU A 69 9.71 25.35 -28.26
CA LEU A 69 8.44 26.05 -28.10
C LEU A 69 8.60 27.57 -28.23
N GLY A 70 9.69 28.16 -27.74
CA GLY A 70 9.79 29.61 -27.63
C GLY A 70 8.65 30.21 -26.80
N GLY A 71 8.31 31.48 -27.03
CA GLY A 71 7.23 32.15 -26.30
C GLY A 71 7.56 32.33 -24.81
N ARG A 72 6.56 32.11 -23.95
CA ARG A 72 6.66 32.25 -22.49
C ARG A 72 6.01 31.05 -21.83
N GLY A 73 6.77 30.28 -21.04
CA GLY A 73 6.24 29.05 -20.47
C GLY A 73 6.95 28.59 -19.22
N CYS A 74 6.39 27.54 -18.61
CA CYS A 74 6.95 26.83 -17.49
C CYS A 74 6.62 25.33 -17.53
N VAL A 75 7.49 24.54 -16.91
CA VAL A 75 7.27 23.13 -16.59
C VAL A 75 7.17 23.00 -15.07
N ILE A 76 6.19 22.22 -14.61
CA ILE A 76 5.94 21.91 -13.21
C ILE A 76 6.00 20.40 -12.99
N ARG A 77 6.71 19.97 -11.94
CA ARG A 77 6.79 18.57 -11.48
C ARG A 77 6.39 18.50 -10.02
N ASN A 78 5.37 17.71 -9.69
CA ASN A 78 4.87 17.52 -8.31
C ASN A 78 4.61 18.82 -7.53
N GLY A 79 4.28 19.91 -8.23
CA GLY A 79 4.00 21.20 -7.61
C GLY A 79 5.18 22.15 -7.51
N TYR A 80 6.37 21.81 -8.03
CA TYR A 80 7.51 22.72 -8.15
C TYR A 80 7.67 23.21 -9.59
N VAL A 81 7.96 24.49 -9.79
CA VAL A 81 8.41 24.99 -11.10
C VAL A 81 9.84 24.51 -11.30
N VAL A 82 10.07 23.72 -12.33
CA VAL A 82 11.40 23.12 -12.63
C VAL A 82 12.11 23.82 -13.77
N ARG A 83 11.34 24.45 -14.65
CA ARG A 83 11.87 25.28 -15.74
C ARG A 83 10.87 26.38 -16.04
N SER A 84 11.38 27.57 -16.32
CA SER A 84 10.60 28.68 -16.87
C SER A 84 11.40 29.40 -17.95
N TRP A 85 10.70 30.02 -18.91
CA TRP A 85 11.29 30.86 -19.95
C TRP A 85 10.32 31.98 -20.33
N GLY A 86 10.86 33.15 -20.67
CA GLY A 86 10.06 34.34 -20.93
C GLY A 86 9.39 34.93 -19.68
N ASP A 87 8.68 36.04 -19.84
CA ASP A 87 8.03 36.75 -18.73
C ASP A 87 6.83 35.96 -18.18
N GLN A 88 6.96 35.48 -16.95
CA GLN A 88 5.94 34.67 -16.27
C GLN A 88 4.76 35.48 -15.75
N ALA A 89 4.94 36.79 -15.52
CA ALA A 89 3.94 37.70 -14.96
C ALA A 89 3.16 38.45 -16.05
N GLU A 90 3.71 38.55 -17.27
CA GLU A 90 3.02 39.20 -18.39
C GLU A 90 1.69 38.51 -18.70
N ARG A 91 0.59 39.26 -18.55
CA ARG A 91 -0.76 38.78 -18.88
C ARG A 91 -1.00 38.83 -20.38
N GLY A 92 -1.22 37.65 -20.97
CA GLY A 92 -1.57 37.47 -22.37
C GLY A 92 -2.98 36.90 -22.54
N ASP A 93 -3.52 37.01 -23.75
CA ASP A 93 -4.81 36.42 -24.10
C ASP A 93 -4.67 34.91 -24.34
N TRP A 94 -5.32 34.09 -23.50
CA TRP A 94 -5.22 32.63 -23.57
C TRP A 94 -6.08 31.98 -24.67
N LEU A 95 -6.78 32.79 -25.48
CA LEU A 95 -7.51 32.32 -26.65
C LEU A 95 -8.45 31.15 -26.29
N SER A 96 -8.47 30.11 -27.11
CA SER A 96 -9.28 28.91 -26.90
C SER A 96 -8.83 28.03 -25.75
N SER A 97 -7.58 28.14 -25.30
CA SER A 97 -7.07 27.35 -24.16
C SER A 97 -7.73 27.79 -22.85
N ALA A 98 -8.34 28.97 -22.79
CA ALA A 98 -9.09 29.42 -21.62
C ALA A 98 -10.50 28.81 -21.45
N LYS A 99 -11.02 28.09 -22.45
CA LYS A 99 -12.39 27.53 -22.40
C LYS A 99 -12.65 26.57 -21.22
N PRO A 100 -11.71 25.71 -20.78
CA PRO A 100 -11.82 24.94 -19.53
C PRO A 100 -12.22 25.75 -18.30
N VAL A 101 -11.83 27.04 -18.22
CA VAL A 101 -12.22 27.92 -17.12
C VAL A 101 -13.74 28.04 -17.04
N LEU A 102 -14.44 28.05 -18.19
CA LEU A 102 -15.90 28.09 -18.23
C LEU A 102 -16.53 26.82 -17.66
N SER A 103 -16.00 25.64 -18.00
CA SER A 103 -16.41 24.35 -17.39
C SER A 103 -16.19 24.33 -15.89
N THR A 104 -15.04 24.81 -15.42
CA THR A 104 -14.76 24.93 -13.98
C THR A 104 -15.77 25.83 -13.28
N LEU A 105 -16.09 26.99 -13.86
CA LEU A 105 -17.10 27.90 -13.31
C LEU A 105 -18.51 27.32 -13.34
N LEU A 106 -18.89 26.57 -14.38
CA LEU A 106 -20.14 25.84 -14.40
C LEU A 106 -20.24 24.85 -13.24
N PHE A 107 -19.18 24.10 -12.94
CA PHE A 107 -19.19 23.15 -11.81
C PHE A 107 -19.37 23.88 -10.48
N PHE A 108 -18.71 25.03 -10.29
CA PHE A 108 -18.99 25.89 -9.14
C PHE A 108 -20.44 26.36 -9.09
N ALA A 109 -21.02 26.77 -10.22
CA ALA A 109 -22.43 27.18 -10.28
C ALA A 109 -23.40 26.04 -9.90
N VAL A 110 -23.05 24.79 -10.23
CA VAL A 110 -23.83 23.62 -9.83
C VAL A 110 -23.72 23.39 -8.32
N GLU A 111 -22.51 23.43 -7.76
CA GLU A 111 -22.30 23.28 -6.31
C GLU A 111 -22.94 24.40 -5.50
N GLU A 112 -23.01 25.61 -6.06
CA GLU A 112 -23.70 26.76 -5.46
C GLU A 112 -25.23 26.70 -5.63
N GLY A 113 -25.76 25.69 -6.32
CA GLY A 113 -27.20 25.51 -6.57
C GLY A 113 -27.80 26.51 -7.57
N LEU A 114 -26.96 27.27 -8.28
CA LEU A 114 -27.37 28.22 -9.33
C LEU A 114 -27.74 27.51 -10.64
N VAL A 115 -27.19 26.31 -10.85
CA VAL A 115 -27.49 25.40 -11.95
C VAL A 115 -27.79 24.03 -11.37
N LYS A 116 -28.84 23.35 -11.83
CA LYS A 116 -29.25 22.04 -11.28
C LYS A 116 -28.28 20.92 -11.64
N SER A 117 -27.80 20.92 -12.87
CA SER A 117 -26.80 19.99 -13.40
C SER A 117 -26.28 20.49 -14.75
N VAL A 118 -25.23 19.86 -15.27
CA VAL A 118 -24.73 20.13 -16.63
C VAL A 118 -25.77 19.83 -17.72
N ASP A 119 -26.78 19.03 -17.41
CA ASP A 119 -27.87 18.65 -18.33
C ASP A 119 -29.08 19.58 -18.24
N GLN A 120 -29.01 20.65 -17.44
CA GLN A 120 -30.07 21.65 -17.40
C GLN A 120 -30.15 22.40 -18.74
N PRO A 121 -31.36 22.54 -19.34
CA PRO A 121 -31.55 23.33 -20.56
C PRO A 121 -31.19 24.80 -20.35
N ILE A 122 -30.47 25.41 -21.30
CA ILE A 122 -30.12 26.84 -21.19
C ILE A 122 -31.33 27.76 -21.43
N ALA A 123 -32.40 27.24 -22.05
CA ALA A 123 -33.66 27.95 -22.22
C ALA A 123 -34.29 28.36 -20.87
N ASP A 124 -34.04 27.58 -19.80
CA ASP A 124 -34.49 27.89 -18.44
C ASP A 124 -33.90 29.20 -17.90
N PHE A 125 -32.83 29.71 -18.53
CA PHE A 125 -32.13 30.95 -18.15
C PHE A 125 -32.57 32.16 -18.99
N GLY A 126 -33.72 32.05 -19.68
CA GLY A 126 -34.36 33.16 -20.38
C GLY A 126 -33.78 33.46 -21.75
N TRP A 127 -33.27 32.44 -22.45
CA TRP A 127 -32.90 32.53 -23.87
C TRP A 127 -34.08 32.14 -24.76
N GLU A 128 -34.40 32.99 -25.75
CA GLU A 128 -35.41 32.71 -26.78
C GLU A 128 -34.80 31.85 -27.89
N LEU A 129 -34.54 30.58 -27.58
CA LEU A 129 -33.97 29.64 -28.55
C LEU A 129 -34.95 29.31 -29.67
N SER A 130 -34.42 29.10 -30.88
CA SER A 130 -35.19 28.56 -32.00
C SER A 130 -35.74 27.17 -31.66
N GLU A 131 -36.76 26.71 -32.39
CA GLU A 131 -37.35 25.38 -32.16
C GLU A 131 -36.29 24.26 -32.22
N LYS A 132 -35.33 24.37 -33.13
CA LYS A 132 -34.19 23.46 -33.30
C LYS A 132 -33.33 23.33 -32.04
N ASP A 133 -33.09 24.44 -31.37
CA ASP A 133 -32.09 24.56 -30.29
C ASP A 133 -32.69 24.42 -28.89
N ARG A 134 -34.01 24.23 -28.78
CA ARG A 134 -34.75 24.33 -27.51
C ARG A 134 -34.27 23.37 -26.41
N THR A 135 -33.67 22.24 -26.80
CA THR A 135 -33.15 21.20 -25.88
C THR A 135 -31.67 21.39 -25.53
N MET A 136 -31.04 22.49 -25.95
CA MET A 136 -29.63 22.76 -25.69
C MET A 136 -29.36 22.89 -24.18
N THR A 137 -28.27 22.26 -23.73
CA THR A 137 -27.86 22.19 -22.31
C THR A 137 -26.44 22.71 -22.14
N PHE A 138 -25.99 22.89 -20.89
CA PHE A 138 -24.59 23.22 -20.62
C PHE A 138 -23.62 22.12 -21.08
N ARG A 139 -23.99 20.83 -20.98
CA ARG A 139 -23.21 19.71 -21.51
C ARG A 139 -22.97 19.87 -23.01
N HIS A 140 -24.01 20.21 -23.77
CA HIS A 140 -23.88 20.43 -25.21
C HIS A 140 -22.93 21.59 -25.54
N LEU A 141 -22.93 22.66 -24.75
CA LEU A 141 -22.01 23.78 -24.90
C LEU A 141 -20.56 23.39 -24.53
N GLY A 142 -20.35 22.70 -23.41
CA GLY A 142 -19.03 22.25 -22.94
C GLY A 142 -18.40 21.17 -23.81
N ALA A 143 -19.21 20.31 -24.43
CA ALA A 143 -18.77 19.25 -25.34
C ALA A 143 -18.71 19.69 -26.83
N MET A 144 -19.07 20.93 -27.15
CA MET A 144 -19.09 21.46 -28.53
C MET A 144 -20.05 20.71 -29.47
N THR A 145 -21.20 20.29 -28.93
CA THR A 145 -22.27 19.57 -29.64
C THR A 145 -23.60 20.32 -29.60
N SER A 146 -23.59 21.63 -29.33
CA SER A 146 -24.80 22.43 -29.19
C SER A 146 -25.62 22.61 -30.46
N GLY A 147 -25.00 22.54 -31.63
CA GLY A 147 -25.66 22.91 -32.89
C GLY A 147 -25.96 24.40 -33.03
N TYR A 148 -25.58 25.25 -32.07
CA TYR A 148 -25.83 26.70 -32.15
C TYR A 148 -25.12 27.30 -33.37
N ALA A 149 -25.82 28.11 -34.16
CA ALA A 149 -25.33 28.66 -35.43
C ALA A 149 -24.92 27.63 -36.49
N ARG A 150 -25.35 26.37 -36.33
CA ARG A 150 -25.19 25.24 -37.27
C ARG A 150 -26.56 24.63 -37.59
N PRO A 151 -26.71 23.88 -38.71
CA PRO A 151 -27.99 23.32 -39.11
C PRO A 151 -28.48 22.15 -38.24
N GLU A 152 -27.60 21.50 -37.48
CA GLU A 152 -27.95 20.32 -36.67
C GLU A 152 -28.59 20.68 -35.32
N VAL A 153 -29.44 19.80 -34.80
CA VAL A 153 -29.99 19.90 -33.42
C VAL A 153 -28.89 19.61 -32.37
N PRO A 154 -29.06 20.05 -31.11
CA PRO A 154 -28.13 19.69 -30.03
C PRO A 154 -27.88 18.18 -29.94
N GLY A 155 -26.61 17.80 -29.87
CA GLY A 155 -26.14 16.42 -29.77
C GLY A 155 -25.96 15.68 -31.10
N ALA A 156 -26.48 16.20 -32.22
CA ALA A 156 -26.48 15.46 -33.48
C ALA A 156 -25.17 15.53 -34.29
N ALA A 157 -24.35 16.55 -34.05
CA ALA A 157 -23.03 16.68 -34.69
C ALA A 157 -22.04 17.42 -33.79
N TRP A 158 -20.76 17.18 -34.03
CA TRP A 158 -19.67 17.92 -33.40
C TRP A 158 -19.24 19.12 -34.25
N SER A 159 -19.11 20.28 -33.60
CA SER A 159 -18.59 21.50 -34.22
C SER A 159 -17.81 22.28 -33.19
N TYR A 160 -16.52 22.49 -33.39
CA TYR A 160 -15.75 23.32 -32.48
C TYR A 160 -16.06 24.80 -32.75
N ASN A 161 -16.87 25.36 -31.87
CA ASN A 161 -17.80 26.44 -32.21
C ASN A 161 -17.67 27.61 -31.24
N ASP A 162 -17.12 28.72 -31.74
CA ASP A 162 -16.86 29.91 -30.93
C ASP A 162 -18.11 30.75 -30.67
N TYR A 163 -19.19 30.58 -31.44
CA TYR A 163 -20.49 31.19 -31.17
C TYR A 163 -21.17 30.50 -29.99
N ALA A 164 -21.08 29.16 -29.93
CA ALA A 164 -21.57 28.38 -28.80
C ALA A 164 -20.81 28.72 -27.51
N ILE A 165 -19.48 28.91 -27.58
CA ILE A 165 -18.70 29.35 -26.41
C ILE A 165 -19.09 30.76 -25.96
N GLN A 166 -19.36 31.67 -26.90
CA GLN A 166 -19.84 33.00 -26.57
C GLN A 166 -21.23 32.96 -25.90
N LEU A 167 -22.12 32.07 -26.35
CA LEU A 167 -23.42 31.83 -25.71
C LEU A 167 -23.25 31.22 -24.32
N TYR A 168 -22.32 30.28 -24.16
CA TYR A 168 -22.01 29.63 -22.88
C TYR A 168 -21.53 30.64 -21.84
N GLN A 169 -20.54 31.46 -22.16
CA GLN A 169 -20.06 32.48 -21.23
C GLN A 169 -21.12 33.54 -20.92
N LYS A 170 -21.96 33.94 -21.88
CA LYS A 170 -23.05 34.89 -21.63
C LYS A 170 -24.10 34.28 -20.71
N THR A 171 -24.41 33.01 -20.90
CA THR A 171 -25.33 32.29 -20.00
C THR A 171 -24.75 32.24 -18.58
N LEU A 172 -23.49 31.81 -18.42
CA LEU A 172 -22.85 31.74 -17.10
C LEU A 172 -22.76 33.12 -16.42
N PHE A 173 -22.23 34.15 -17.10
CA PHE A 173 -22.02 35.43 -16.45
C PHE A 173 -23.27 36.31 -16.37
N ASP A 174 -24.09 36.39 -17.43
CA ASP A 174 -25.23 37.32 -17.50
C ASP A 174 -26.51 36.77 -16.90
N LYS A 175 -26.68 35.45 -16.87
CA LYS A 175 -27.94 34.80 -16.45
C LYS A 175 -27.80 34.00 -15.16
N VAL A 176 -26.71 33.24 -15.03
CA VAL A 176 -26.45 32.40 -13.84
C VAL A 176 -25.85 33.22 -12.70
N PHE A 177 -24.65 33.77 -12.90
CA PHE A 177 -23.96 34.53 -11.85
C PHE A 177 -24.50 35.96 -11.70
N GLN A 178 -24.87 36.61 -12.81
CA GLN A 178 -25.32 38.01 -12.83
C GLN A 178 -24.32 38.98 -12.19
N GLU A 179 -23.02 38.70 -12.41
CA GLU A 179 -21.89 39.42 -11.86
C GLU A 179 -20.92 39.81 -12.99
N ASP A 180 -20.07 40.81 -12.74
CA ASP A 180 -18.91 41.05 -13.60
C ASP A 180 -18.07 39.77 -13.74
N ALA A 181 -17.52 39.51 -14.92
CA ALA A 181 -16.87 38.24 -15.21
C ALA A 181 -15.63 37.99 -14.34
N LYS A 182 -14.85 39.04 -14.03
CA LYS A 182 -13.70 38.93 -13.12
C LYS A 182 -14.18 38.70 -11.69
N ALA A 183 -15.15 39.49 -11.23
CA ALA A 183 -15.70 39.34 -9.89
C ALA A 183 -16.29 37.94 -9.67
N ALA A 184 -17.03 37.41 -10.65
CA ALA A 184 -17.58 36.07 -10.62
C ALA A 184 -16.47 35.01 -10.59
N ALA A 185 -15.46 35.09 -11.45
CA ALA A 185 -14.42 34.08 -11.55
C ALA A 185 -13.54 34.02 -10.29
N GLU A 186 -13.13 35.18 -9.78
CA GLU A 186 -12.17 35.30 -8.68
C GLU A 186 -12.81 35.38 -7.28
N ARG A 187 -14.07 34.99 -7.14
CA ARG A 187 -14.64 34.79 -5.79
C ARG A 187 -13.74 33.85 -4.98
N PRO A 188 -13.49 34.11 -3.68
CA PRO A 188 -12.72 33.21 -2.82
C PRO A 188 -13.27 31.78 -2.74
N SER A 189 -14.57 31.61 -2.97
CA SER A 189 -15.23 30.30 -3.06
C SER A 189 -15.03 29.58 -4.40
N ARG A 190 -14.46 30.24 -5.40
CA ARG A 190 -14.23 29.74 -6.77
C ARG A 190 -12.72 29.79 -7.09
N LEU A 191 -12.31 30.38 -8.22
CA LEU A 191 -10.90 30.45 -8.62
C LEU A 191 -10.07 31.41 -7.76
N GLY A 192 -10.71 32.31 -7.02
CA GLY A 192 -10.02 33.16 -6.04
C GLY A 192 -9.34 32.34 -4.93
N GLY A 193 -9.85 31.14 -4.63
CA GLY A 193 -9.23 30.21 -3.70
C GLY A 193 -7.85 29.68 -4.15
N LEU A 194 -7.51 29.83 -5.43
CA LEU A 194 -6.22 29.41 -6.00
C LEU A 194 -5.10 30.42 -5.78
N GLN A 195 -5.42 31.61 -5.22
CA GLN A 195 -4.44 32.67 -4.92
C GLN A 195 -3.64 33.10 -6.17
N LEU A 196 -4.37 33.50 -7.23
CA LEU A 196 -3.79 34.02 -8.47
C LEU A 196 -2.94 35.27 -8.16
N GLN A 197 -1.68 35.29 -8.62
CA GLN A 197 -0.70 36.33 -8.30
C GLN A 197 -0.94 37.62 -9.09
N ASP A 198 -1.24 37.51 -10.38
CA ASP A 198 -1.46 38.65 -11.29
C ASP A 198 -2.96 38.90 -11.55
N GLY A 199 -3.77 37.89 -11.25
CA GLY A 199 -5.21 37.90 -11.45
C GLY A 199 -5.61 37.84 -12.93
N LEU A 200 -6.83 37.39 -13.14
CA LEU A 200 -7.48 37.33 -14.44
C LEU A 200 -7.92 38.73 -14.89
N LYS A 201 -7.87 38.93 -16.20
CA LYS A 201 -8.51 40.05 -16.88
C LYS A 201 -9.45 39.50 -17.95
N PHE A 202 -10.62 40.13 -18.09
CA PHE A 202 -11.56 39.82 -19.15
C PHE A 202 -11.59 40.98 -20.15
N SER A 203 -11.53 40.70 -21.46
CA SER A 203 -11.74 41.73 -22.49
C SER A 203 -13.22 42.06 -22.67
N ASP A 204 -13.55 43.02 -23.53
CA ASP A 204 -14.94 43.36 -23.88
C ASP A 204 -15.71 42.18 -24.50
N LYS A 205 -14.98 41.22 -25.09
CA LYS A 205 -15.54 39.94 -25.58
C LYS A 205 -15.51 38.82 -24.53
N ARG A 206 -15.11 39.12 -23.30
CA ARG A 206 -14.84 38.22 -22.16
C ARG A 206 -13.79 37.14 -22.43
N ARG A 207 -12.82 37.46 -23.29
CA ARG A 207 -11.64 36.60 -23.43
C ARG A 207 -10.78 36.73 -22.19
N ILE A 208 -10.26 35.60 -21.73
CA ILE A 208 -9.53 35.51 -20.47
C ILE A 208 -8.05 35.78 -20.74
N TYR A 209 -7.54 36.78 -20.02
CA TYR A 209 -6.14 37.15 -19.96
C TYR A 209 -5.59 36.69 -18.62
N ALA A 210 -4.49 35.95 -18.65
CA ALA A 210 -3.81 35.45 -17.47
C ALA A 210 -2.29 35.44 -17.72
N SER A 211 -1.52 35.49 -16.65
CA SER A 211 -0.08 35.23 -16.71
C SER A 211 0.18 33.73 -16.84
N VAL A 212 1.40 33.33 -17.22
CA VAL A 212 1.77 31.90 -17.35
C VAL A 212 1.62 31.20 -16.01
N ARG A 213 2.10 31.85 -14.92
CA ARG A 213 2.01 31.30 -13.56
C ARG A 213 0.58 31.18 -13.04
N ASP A 214 -0.33 32.09 -13.41
CA ASP A 214 -1.73 31.98 -12.97
C ASP A 214 -2.53 30.98 -13.79
N PHE A 215 -2.24 30.85 -15.08
CA PHE A 215 -2.82 29.78 -15.88
C PHE A 215 -2.31 28.41 -15.42
N ALA A 216 -1.04 28.33 -14.99
CA ALA A 216 -0.49 27.14 -14.36
C ALA A 216 -1.22 26.77 -13.05
N ARG A 217 -1.65 27.74 -12.24
CA ARG A 217 -2.49 27.43 -11.05
C ARG A 217 -3.79 26.75 -11.43
N ILE A 218 -4.45 27.25 -12.47
CA ILE A 218 -5.71 26.68 -12.97
C ILE A 218 -5.49 25.25 -13.48
N ALA A 219 -4.43 25.02 -14.26
CA ALA A 219 -4.11 23.68 -14.75
C ALA A 219 -3.68 22.74 -13.61
N TRP A 220 -2.95 23.24 -12.61
CA TRP A 220 -2.56 22.48 -11.41
C TRP A 220 -3.77 22.11 -10.52
N PHE A 221 -4.78 22.97 -10.46
CA PHE A 221 -6.05 22.67 -9.82
C PHE A 221 -6.78 21.48 -10.48
N TRP A 222 -6.72 21.39 -11.81
CA TRP A 222 -7.23 20.23 -12.55
C TRP A 222 -6.37 18.98 -12.37
N PHE A 223 -5.04 19.11 -12.37
CA PHE A 223 -4.12 18.03 -12.00
C PHE A 223 -4.51 17.41 -10.65
N ASN A 224 -4.82 18.26 -9.66
CA ASN A 224 -5.17 17.87 -8.30
C ASN A 224 -6.66 17.60 -8.06
N ARG A 225 -7.43 17.42 -9.15
CA ARG A 225 -8.85 17.05 -9.10
C ARG A 225 -9.68 17.89 -8.12
N GLY A 226 -9.46 19.20 -8.11
CA GLY A 226 -10.25 20.14 -7.32
C GLY A 226 -9.75 20.37 -5.88
N ASN A 227 -8.70 19.67 -5.46
CA ASN A 227 -8.03 19.94 -4.20
C ASN A 227 -7.01 21.08 -4.37
N TRP A 228 -7.00 22.01 -3.42
CA TRP A 228 -6.02 23.08 -3.34
C TRP A 228 -5.50 23.20 -1.91
N ASN A 229 -4.26 22.76 -1.69
CA ASN A 229 -3.58 22.85 -0.39
C ASN A 229 -4.41 22.29 0.79
N GLY A 230 -4.92 21.07 0.64
CA GLY A 230 -5.75 20.39 1.64
C GLY A 230 -7.22 20.85 1.68
N LYS A 231 -7.60 21.85 0.89
CA LYS A 231 -9.00 22.29 0.74
C LYS A 231 -9.58 21.81 -0.58
N GLN A 232 -10.60 20.96 -0.51
CA GLN A 232 -11.40 20.58 -1.68
C GLN A 232 -12.30 21.76 -2.10
N LEU A 233 -11.94 22.49 -3.16
CA LEU A 233 -12.73 23.63 -3.66
C LEU A 233 -13.84 23.17 -4.61
N LEU A 234 -13.59 22.14 -5.44
CA LEU A 234 -14.62 21.46 -6.23
C LEU A 234 -14.57 19.96 -5.95
N PRO A 235 -15.69 19.27 -5.73
CA PRO A 235 -15.68 17.83 -5.48
C PRO A 235 -14.94 17.01 -6.55
N ARG A 236 -14.14 16.02 -6.11
CA ARG A 236 -13.35 15.14 -6.99
C ARG A 236 -14.18 14.51 -8.12
N ARG A 237 -15.45 14.20 -7.87
CA ARG A 237 -16.40 13.60 -8.83
C ARG A 237 -16.48 14.35 -10.17
N TYR A 238 -16.33 15.68 -10.19
CA TYR A 238 -16.37 16.45 -11.43
C TYR A 238 -15.19 16.12 -12.36
N PHE A 239 -14.03 15.84 -11.77
CA PHE A 239 -12.84 15.48 -12.52
C PHE A 239 -12.93 14.03 -12.97
N ASP A 240 -13.37 13.13 -12.09
CA ASP A 240 -13.56 11.72 -12.47
C ASP A 240 -14.59 11.54 -13.60
N GLU A 241 -15.67 12.33 -13.62
CA GLU A 241 -16.75 12.24 -14.62
C GLU A 241 -16.46 13.04 -15.92
N TYR A 242 -15.79 14.19 -15.81
CA TYR A 242 -15.67 15.14 -16.94
C TYR A 242 -14.25 15.37 -17.45
N MET A 243 -13.22 14.82 -16.79
CA MET A 243 -11.83 14.78 -17.29
C MET A 243 -11.59 13.53 -18.16
N VAL A 244 -12.57 13.20 -19.00
CA VAL A 244 -12.54 12.12 -19.99
C VAL A 244 -13.28 12.57 -21.26
N PRO A 245 -13.05 11.97 -22.45
CA PRO A 245 -13.80 12.31 -23.66
C PRO A 245 -15.31 12.21 -23.45
N GLN A 246 -16.03 13.28 -23.82
CA GLN A 246 -17.50 13.35 -23.73
C GLN A 246 -18.18 13.35 -25.09
N VAL A 247 -17.40 13.42 -26.16
CA VAL A 247 -17.88 13.37 -27.53
C VAL A 247 -17.71 11.94 -28.06
N PRO A 248 -18.78 11.22 -28.40
CA PRO A 248 -18.70 9.87 -28.98
C PRO A 248 -17.80 9.83 -30.21
N LYS A 249 -17.05 8.74 -30.37
CA LYS A 249 -16.04 8.58 -31.44
C LYS A 249 -16.66 8.55 -32.84
N ASP A 250 -17.90 8.07 -32.94
CA ASP A 250 -18.70 7.93 -34.15
C ASP A 250 -19.61 9.14 -34.43
N LEU A 251 -19.61 10.16 -33.58
CA LEU A 251 -20.42 11.36 -33.79
C LEU A 251 -19.94 12.09 -35.06
N PRO A 252 -20.84 12.38 -36.03
CA PRO A 252 -20.45 13.08 -37.25
C PRO A 252 -20.05 14.53 -36.95
N ASN A 253 -19.19 15.09 -37.78
CA ASN A 253 -18.92 16.52 -37.75
C ASN A 253 -20.05 17.28 -38.44
N THR A 254 -20.24 18.55 -38.06
CA THR A 254 -21.25 19.42 -38.67
C THR A 254 -21.05 19.54 -40.20
N GLN A 255 -22.15 19.61 -40.92
CA GLN A 255 -22.18 19.81 -42.37
C GLN A 255 -21.78 21.25 -42.71
N PRO A 256 -21.15 21.51 -43.87
CA PRO A 256 -20.87 22.87 -44.33
C PRO A 256 -22.16 23.70 -44.42
N ALA A 257 -22.20 24.82 -43.72
CA ALA A 257 -23.33 25.74 -43.70
C ALA A 257 -22.88 27.16 -43.33
N ASP A 258 -23.67 28.15 -43.73
CA ASP A 258 -23.50 29.52 -43.26
C ASP A 258 -23.76 29.61 -41.75
N THR A 259 -23.09 30.55 -41.09
CA THR A 259 -23.27 30.77 -39.65
C THR A 259 -24.58 31.50 -39.39
N ASP A 260 -25.50 30.86 -38.68
CA ASP A 260 -26.81 31.42 -38.30
C ASP A 260 -26.83 31.89 -36.83
N ASP A 261 -26.31 33.10 -36.58
CA ASP A 261 -26.29 33.71 -35.25
C ASP A 261 -27.62 34.45 -34.96
N TYR A 262 -28.74 33.73 -34.94
CA TYR A 262 -30.07 34.32 -34.78
C TYR A 262 -30.29 35.06 -33.44
N LEU A 263 -29.52 34.73 -32.38
CA LEU A 263 -29.56 35.45 -31.10
C LEU A 263 -28.65 36.69 -31.08
N GLY A 264 -27.86 36.94 -32.14
CA GLY A 264 -26.91 38.05 -32.21
C GLY A 264 -25.79 37.98 -31.15
N ILE A 265 -25.39 36.77 -30.76
CA ILE A 265 -24.42 36.50 -29.69
C ILE A 265 -23.00 36.91 -30.08
N LYS A 266 -22.70 36.81 -31.39
CA LYS A 266 -21.38 36.99 -32.01
C LYS A 266 -20.37 35.93 -31.59
N THR A 267 -19.19 35.98 -32.18
CA THR A 267 -18.13 34.99 -31.95
C THR A 267 -17.21 35.34 -30.78
N TYR A 268 -16.74 34.31 -30.05
CA TYR A 268 -15.61 34.37 -29.12
C TYR A 268 -14.25 34.70 -29.80
N GLY A 269 -14.17 34.54 -31.13
CA GLY A 269 -13.01 34.94 -31.94
C GLY A 269 -12.86 34.19 -33.26
N GLY A 270 -13.45 33.01 -33.41
CA GLY A 270 -13.40 32.15 -34.60
C GLY A 270 -14.75 31.86 -35.26
N GLY A 271 -14.84 30.75 -36.00
CA GLY A 271 -16.06 30.33 -36.71
C GLY A 271 -17.00 29.46 -35.87
N SER A 272 -18.10 29.03 -36.49
CA SER A 272 -19.06 28.08 -35.89
C SER A 272 -18.66 26.61 -36.09
N ASP A 273 -17.61 26.32 -36.88
CA ASP A 273 -17.10 24.97 -37.19
C ASP A 273 -15.55 24.90 -37.29
N HIS A 274 -14.86 25.75 -36.53
CA HIS A 274 -13.40 25.86 -36.55
C HIS A 274 -12.75 24.56 -36.08
N PHE A 275 -11.83 23.94 -36.83
CA PHE A 275 -11.20 22.66 -36.44
C PHE A 275 -12.19 21.49 -36.23
N ALA A 276 -13.39 21.53 -36.85
CA ALA A 276 -14.44 20.51 -36.74
C ALA A 276 -14.06 19.13 -37.33
N LYS A 277 -12.80 18.71 -37.30
CA LYS A 277 -12.34 17.45 -37.90
C LYS A 277 -11.86 16.43 -36.86
N CYS A 278 -11.41 16.84 -35.68
CA CYS A 278 -10.63 15.97 -34.79
C CYS A 278 -11.26 15.68 -33.41
N GLY A 279 -12.34 16.34 -33.01
CA GLY A 279 -12.88 16.22 -31.64
C GLY A 279 -13.56 14.91 -31.24
N PRO A 280 -14.33 14.23 -32.11
CA PRO A 280 -14.98 12.96 -31.77
C PRO A 280 -14.00 11.93 -31.21
N GLY A 281 -14.28 11.43 -30.00
CA GLY A 281 -13.46 10.48 -29.24
C GLY A 281 -12.35 11.08 -28.38
N ILE A 282 -12.04 12.38 -28.51
CA ILE A 282 -10.88 13.01 -27.84
C ILE A 282 -11.16 14.38 -27.22
N TYR A 283 -12.42 14.80 -27.11
CA TYR A 283 -12.81 16.11 -26.58
C TYR A 283 -13.94 16.00 -25.54
N GLY A 284 -13.95 16.90 -24.55
CA GLY A 284 -14.99 16.94 -23.51
C GLY A 284 -14.78 18.07 -22.51
N PHE A 285 -15.85 18.75 -22.10
CA PHE A 285 -15.83 19.90 -21.18
C PHE A 285 -14.67 20.89 -21.41
N ASN A 286 -14.42 21.19 -22.69
CA ASN A 286 -13.38 22.10 -23.17
C ASN A 286 -11.92 21.62 -23.07
N TRP A 287 -11.68 20.36 -22.73
CA TRP A 287 -10.37 19.69 -22.75
C TRP A 287 -10.20 18.75 -23.95
N TRP A 288 -8.94 18.52 -24.31
CA TRP A 288 -8.48 17.54 -25.31
C TRP A 288 -7.76 16.39 -24.62
N PHE A 289 -7.98 15.16 -25.09
CA PHE A 289 -7.50 13.94 -24.43
C PHE A 289 -6.61 13.10 -25.35
N ASN A 290 -5.60 12.43 -24.78
CA ASN A 290 -4.71 11.53 -25.51
C ASN A 290 -5.36 10.15 -25.79
N ASN A 291 -6.43 10.13 -26.57
CA ASN A 291 -7.16 8.92 -26.93
C ASN A 291 -7.18 8.71 -28.46
N THR A 292 -7.75 7.59 -28.91
CA THR A 292 -8.01 7.34 -30.33
C THR A 292 -9.23 8.15 -30.78
N GLY A 293 -9.06 8.96 -31.82
CA GLY A 293 -10.14 9.79 -32.38
C GLY A 293 -10.72 9.21 -33.65
N GLY A 294 -11.81 9.83 -34.15
CA GLY A 294 -12.42 9.43 -35.42
C GLY A 294 -11.52 9.60 -36.65
N LYS A 295 -10.49 10.45 -36.59
CA LYS A 295 -9.53 10.69 -37.70
C LYS A 295 -8.25 9.87 -37.63
N HIS A 296 -7.95 9.34 -36.47
CA HIS A 296 -6.76 8.55 -36.16
C HIS A 296 -7.20 7.35 -35.30
N PRO A 297 -7.99 6.41 -35.86
CA PRO A 297 -8.57 5.33 -35.06
C PRO A 297 -7.54 4.30 -34.60
N ALA A 298 -6.38 4.23 -35.25
CA ALA A 298 -5.33 3.24 -35.01
C ALA A 298 -4.24 3.71 -34.02
N THR A 299 -4.17 5.01 -33.72
CA THR A 299 -3.14 5.60 -32.87
C THR A 299 -3.75 6.62 -31.91
N ARG A 300 -3.13 6.87 -30.76
CA ARG A 300 -3.56 7.96 -29.86
C ARG A 300 -3.27 9.32 -30.48
N THR A 301 -3.95 10.37 -30.03
CA THR A 301 -3.75 11.76 -30.51
C THR A 301 -2.28 12.18 -30.45
N TRP A 302 -1.57 11.86 -29.38
CA TRP A 302 -0.14 12.08 -29.19
C TRP A 302 0.52 10.75 -28.83
N PRO A 303 0.95 9.96 -29.83
CA PRO A 303 1.38 8.58 -29.63
C PRO A 303 2.64 8.44 -28.75
N ASP A 304 3.51 9.45 -28.69
CA ASP A 304 4.73 9.43 -27.86
C ASP A 304 4.50 9.98 -26.43
N ALA A 305 3.29 10.42 -26.11
CA ALA A 305 2.93 10.93 -24.78
C ALA A 305 2.18 9.85 -23.97
N PRO A 306 2.24 9.88 -22.62
CA PRO A 306 1.45 8.98 -21.78
C PRO A 306 -0.06 9.06 -22.07
N ALA A 307 -0.75 7.94 -21.86
CA ALA A 307 -2.16 7.76 -22.23
C ALA A 307 -3.10 8.74 -21.50
N ASP A 308 -2.72 9.15 -20.30
CA ASP A 308 -3.46 10.07 -19.44
C ASP A 308 -3.12 11.55 -19.69
N THR A 309 -2.38 11.86 -20.77
CA THR A 309 -2.07 13.24 -21.15
C THR A 309 -3.34 13.99 -21.56
N ILE A 310 -3.52 15.17 -20.98
CA ILE A 310 -4.68 16.04 -21.20
C ILE A 310 -4.19 17.44 -21.57
N MET A 311 -4.83 18.09 -22.54
CA MET A 311 -4.42 19.42 -22.99
C MET A 311 -5.58 20.40 -23.12
N SER A 312 -5.29 21.67 -22.82
CA SER A 312 -6.03 22.80 -23.36
C SER A 312 -5.23 23.37 -24.54
N ILE A 313 -5.90 23.59 -25.67
CA ILE A 313 -5.26 24.02 -26.92
C ILE A 313 -5.83 25.35 -27.36
N GLY A 314 -4.95 26.33 -27.53
CA GLY A 314 -5.25 27.70 -27.92
C GLY A 314 -4.55 28.07 -29.21
N ALA A 315 -5.23 28.87 -30.04
CA ALA A 315 -4.59 29.45 -31.22
C ALA A 315 -3.35 30.27 -30.84
N ARG A 316 -2.46 30.49 -31.81
CA ARG A 316 -1.20 31.22 -31.62
C ARG A 316 -0.34 30.63 -30.50
N GLY A 317 -0.48 29.33 -30.21
CA GLY A 317 0.44 28.63 -29.33
C GLY A 317 0.23 28.78 -27.84
N ASN A 318 -1.01 29.02 -27.39
CA ASN A 318 -1.33 29.14 -25.97
C ASN A 318 -1.90 27.82 -25.49
N ASN A 319 -1.06 26.97 -24.90
CA ASN A 319 -1.43 25.60 -24.55
C ASN A 319 -1.01 25.27 -23.10
N ALA A 320 -1.77 24.37 -22.47
CA ALA A 320 -1.35 23.70 -21.25
C ALA A 320 -1.53 22.18 -21.42
N ALA A 321 -0.52 21.40 -21.05
CA ALA A 321 -0.54 19.95 -21.02
C ALA A 321 -0.35 19.46 -19.58
N ILE A 322 -1.14 18.46 -19.19
CA ILE A 322 -1.16 17.82 -17.88
C ILE A 322 -0.86 16.33 -18.11
N VAL A 323 0.14 15.78 -17.43
CA VAL A 323 0.57 14.38 -17.53
C VAL A 323 0.61 13.77 -16.12
N PRO A 324 -0.54 13.30 -15.59
CA PRO A 324 -0.67 12.84 -14.21
C PRO A 324 0.29 11.71 -13.83
N SER A 325 0.46 10.71 -14.69
CA SER A 325 1.32 9.53 -14.52
C SER A 325 2.79 9.88 -14.33
N LEU A 326 3.22 10.99 -14.92
CA LEU A 326 4.55 11.56 -14.75
C LEU A 326 4.53 12.76 -13.82
N GLY A 327 3.46 13.04 -13.10
CA GLY A 327 3.33 14.20 -12.21
C GLY A 327 3.80 15.53 -12.81
N LEU A 328 3.65 15.69 -14.14
CA LEU A 328 4.21 16.77 -14.92
C LEU A 328 3.11 17.65 -15.49
N MET A 329 3.41 18.93 -15.65
CA MET A 329 2.58 19.89 -16.36
C MET A 329 3.46 20.85 -17.16
N LEU A 330 3.03 21.20 -18.36
CA LEU A 330 3.68 22.15 -19.25
C LEU A 330 2.68 23.23 -19.64
N VAL A 331 3.01 24.49 -19.36
CA VAL A 331 2.16 25.64 -19.64
C VAL A 331 2.97 26.61 -20.49
N CYS A 332 2.49 26.95 -21.69
CA CYS A 332 3.24 27.81 -22.61
C CYS A 332 2.29 28.72 -23.38
N ALA A 333 2.52 30.02 -23.28
CA ALA A 333 1.88 31.07 -24.05
C ALA A 333 2.76 31.46 -25.24
N ALA A 334 2.12 31.73 -26.38
CA ALA A 334 2.78 32.14 -27.63
C ALA A 334 3.89 31.18 -28.14
N GLY A 335 3.75 29.87 -27.89
CA GLY A 335 4.72 28.85 -28.33
C GLY A 335 4.49 28.30 -29.74
N ASP A 336 5.50 27.72 -30.37
CA ASP A 336 5.42 27.08 -31.68
C ASP A 336 4.94 25.62 -31.60
N TRP A 337 3.65 25.46 -31.33
CA TRP A 337 2.98 24.16 -31.22
C TRP A 337 2.47 23.60 -32.56
N ASN A 338 2.35 24.46 -33.58
CA ASN A 338 1.59 24.21 -34.81
C ASN A 338 0.12 23.78 -34.57
N ASP A 339 -0.61 23.45 -35.64
CA ASP A 339 -1.97 22.92 -35.54
C ASP A 339 -2.00 21.48 -34.98
N LEU A 340 -3.13 21.12 -34.36
CA LEU A 340 -3.38 19.76 -33.88
C LEU A 340 -3.45 18.78 -35.06
N ASN A 341 -2.45 17.91 -35.17
CA ASN A 341 -2.44 16.78 -36.10
C ASN A 341 -2.43 15.46 -35.31
N GLY A 342 -3.61 14.98 -34.93
CA GLY A 342 -3.75 13.80 -34.08
C GLY A 342 -3.27 12.52 -34.77
N GLY A 343 -2.54 11.68 -34.02
CA GLY A 343 -1.99 10.41 -34.51
C GLY A 343 -0.70 10.53 -35.32
N ASP A 344 -0.25 11.76 -35.59
CA ASP A 344 1.00 12.04 -36.28
C ASP A 344 2.17 12.19 -35.27
N PRO A 345 3.11 11.23 -35.24
CA PRO A 345 4.27 11.30 -34.34
C PRO A 345 5.19 12.49 -34.66
N ASP A 346 5.20 12.99 -35.89
CA ASP A 346 6.07 14.11 -36.30
C ASP A 346 5.44 15.48 -36.01
N SER A 347 4.18 15.51 -35.57
CA SER A 347 3.49 16.75 -35.21
C SER A 347 4.24 17.48 -34.08
N LYS A 348 4.30 18.82 -34.17
CA LYS A 348 5.06 19.61 -33.18
C LYS A 348 4.53 19.46 -31.76
N ILE A 349 3.22 19.28 -31.59
CA ILE A 349 2.61 18.98 -30.29
C ILE A 349 3.12 17.64 -29.76
N ASN A 350 3.05 16.56 -30.55
CA ASN A 350 3.55 15.25 -30.11
C ASN A 350 5.05 15.31 -29.77
N GLN A 351 5.86 15.98 -30.59
CA GLN A 351 7.30 16.14 -30.33
C GLN A 351 7.59 16.94 -29.05
N ALA A 352 6.79 17.97 -28.73
CA ALA A 352 6.92 18.70 -27.47
C ALA A 352 6.53 17.83 -26.27
N LEU A 353 5.44 17.05 -26.37
CA LEU A 353 5.03 16.11 -25.32
C LEU A 353 6.01 14.95 -25.16
N LYS A 354 6.63 14.49 -26.25
CA LYS A 354 7.70 13.51 -26.26
C LYS A 354 8.92 14.02 -25.50
N LEU A 355 9.34 15.26 -25.75
CA LEU A 355 10.43 15.89 -24.99
C LEU A 355 10.05 16.07 -23.51
N LEU A 356 8.82 16.49 -23.23
CA LEU A 356 8.33 16.60 -21.85
C LEU A 356 8.39 15.24 -21.13
N ALA A 357 7.90 14.17 -21.76
CA ALA A 357 7.94 12.82 -21.21
C ALA A 357 9.38 12.27 -21.12
N ALA A 358 10.21 12.53 -22.13
CA ALA A 358 11.62 12.12 -22.16
C ALA A 358 12.43 12.85 -21.09
N SER A 359 12.08 14.09 -20.72
CA SER A 359 12.73 14.77 -19.61
C SER A 359 12.57 14.03 -18.30
N ALA A 360 11.46 13.30 -18.10
CA ALA A 360 11.24 12.44 -16.94
C ALA A 360 11.95 11.07 -17.03
N LYS A 361 12.64 10.78 -18.13
CA LYS A 361 13.51 9.60 -18.29
C LYS A 361 14.98 9.94 -17.98
N PHE A 362 15.23 11.10 -17.38
CA PHE A 362 16.56 11.54 -17.04
C PHE A 362 17.18 10.69 -15.96
N GLN A 363 18.40 10.26 -16.21
CA GLN A 363 19.24 9.58 -15.25
C GLN A 363 20.54 10.37 -15.15
N THR A 364 20.70 11.17 -14.11
CA THR A 364 22.06 11.54 -13.69
C THR A 364 22.82 10.26 -13.41
N THR A 365 24.03 10.12 -13.96
CA THR A 365 25.06 9.19 -13.46
C THR A 365 25.53 9.68 -12.08
N VAL A 366 24.59 9.73 -11.15
CA VAL A 366 24.73 10.00 -9.75
C VAL A 366 23.66 9.12 -9.15
N ALA A 367 24.09 8.16 -8.35
CA ALA A 367 23.34 7.66 -7.21
C ALA A 367 22.13 8.55 -6.90
N THR A 368 20.91 8.16 -7.26
CA THR A 368 19.73 8.92 -6.84
C THR A 368 19.63 8.86 -5.32
N GLN A 369 20.29 9.81 -4.65
CA GLN A 369 19.86 10.33 -3.37
C GLN A 369 18.47 10.92 -3.62
N ASN A 370 17.43 10.25 -3.12
CA ASN A 370 16.22 10.99 -2.79
C ASN A 370 16.63 12.10 -1.81
N ALA A 371 16.18 13.32 -2.07
CA ALA A 371 16.41 14.48 -1.21
C ALA A 371 15.59 14.44 0.11
N ALA A 372 15.06 13.27 0.47
CA ALA A 372 14.66 12.94 1.84
C ALA A 372 15.77 12.07 2.41
N ALA A 373 16.33 12.44 3.55
CA ALA A 373 17.26 11.55 4.24
C ALA A 373 16.52 10.23 4.54
N TYR A 374 17.17 9.09 4.28
CA TYR A 374 16.64 7.80 4.70
C TYR A 374 16.50 7.80 6.22
N LYS A 375 15.56 7.06 6.78
CA LYS A 375 15.42 6.95 8.24
C LYS A 375 15.89 5.58 8.70
N LYS A 376 16.53 5.53 9.86
CA LYS A 376 16.85 4.26 10.53
C LYS A 376 15.59 3.41 10.64
N TRP A 377 15.72 2.12 10.34
CA TRP A 377 14.65 1.11 10.32
C TRP A 377 13.57 1.28 9.25
N GLN A 378 13.74 2.18 8.28
CA GLN A 378 12.86 2.28 7.12
C GLN A 378 13.64 1.88 5.86
N PRO A 379 13.02 1.12 4.94
CA PRO A 379 13.74 0.62 3.77
C PRO A 379 14.22 1.75 2.86
N ALA A 380 15.53 1.73 2.59
CA ALA A 380 16.21 2.56 1.63
C ALA A 380 16.35 1.79 0.30
N VAL A 381 15.58 2.20 -0.70
CA VAL A 381 15.60 1.58 -2.02
C VAL A 381 16.63 2.25 -2.92
N PHE A 382 17.54 1.46 -3.48
CA PHE A 382 18.54 1.89 -4.45
C PHE A 382 18.25 1.22 -5.79
N SER A 383 18.01 2.02 -6.82
CA SER A 383 17.76 1.53 -8.18
C SER A 383 18.91 1.95 -9.10
N PHE A 384 19.28 1.06 -10.01
CA PHE A 384 20.34 1.24 -11.00
C PHE A 384 19.81 0.85 -12.37
N ASN A 385 20.17 1.60 -13.41
CA ASN A 385 19.78 1.28 -14.76
C ASN A 385 20.92 0.50 -15.43
N GLY A 386 20.64 -0.74 -15.76
CA GLY A 386 21.56 -1.71 -16.34
C GLY A 386 21.16 -2.12 -17.75
N PRO A 387 21.58 -3.31 -18.20
CA PRO A 387 21.07 -3.90 -19.43
C PRO A 387 19.55 -4.05 -19.37
N ALA A 388 18.86 -3.64 -20.43
CA ALA A 388 17.45 -3.91 -20.62
C ALA A 388 17.26 -5.41 -20.90
N LEU A 389 16.53 -6.10 -20.04
CA LEU A 389 16.26 -7.53 -20.12
C LEU A 389 14.77 -7.80 -19.91
N SER A 390 14.36 -9.05 -20.08
CA SER A 390 13.02 -9.51 -19.74
C SER A 390 13.10 -10.80 -18.95
N GLU A 391 12.04 -11.12 -18.23
CA GLU A 391 11.92 -12.33 -17.41
C GLU A 391 12.19 -13.61 -18.23
N SER A 392 11.80 -13.60 -19.51
CA SER A 392 11.97 -14.72 -20.45
C SER A 392 13.20 -14.56 -21.39
N GLY A 393 13.95 -13.47 -21.24
CA GLY A 393 15.05 -13.09 -22.12
C GLY A 393 16.32 -13.95 -21.97
N THR A 394 17.23 -13.76 -22.93
CA THR A 394 18.60 -14.27 -22.91
C THR A 394 19.56 -13.11 -23.15
N PRO A 395 20.55 -12.84 -22.28
CA PRO A 395 20.90 -13.59 -21.05
C PRO A 395 19.78 -13.59 -19.99
N ASN A 396 19.75 -14.62 -19.13
CA ASN A 396 18.73 -14.72 -18.08
C ASN A 396 19.07 -13.75 -16.93
N PRO A 397 18.21 -12.74 -16.62
CA PRO A 397 18.49 -11.75 -15.59
C PRO A 397 18.73 -12.35 -14.20
N PHE A 398 18.17 -13.52 -13.91
CA PHE A 398 18.18 -14.12 -12.57
C PHE A 398 19.34 -15.07 -12.35
N THR A 399 19.84 -15.75 -13.39
CA THR A 399 20.98 -16.68 -13.27
C THR A 399 22.30 -16.06 -13.73
N ASP A 400 22.24 -15.21 -14.77
CA ASP A 400 23.42 -14.77 -15.50
C ASP A 400 23.94 -13.41 -15.05
N PHE A 401 23.30 -12.80 -14.05
CA PHE A 401 23.73 -11.56 -13.43
C PHE A 401 23.77 -11.68 -11.90
N ARG A 402 24.71 -10.96 -11.28
CA ARG A 402 24.79 -10.80 -9.84
C ARG A 402 24.96 -9.33 -9.51
N LEU A 403 23.95 -8.75 -8.88
CA LEU A 403 24.03 -7.44 -8.23
C LEU A 403 24.27 -7.63 -6.73
N GLU A 404 25.29 -6.96 -6.23
CA GLU A 404 25.57 -6.80 -4.80
C GLU A 404 25.98 -5.36 -4.52
N VAL A 405 25.47 -4.79 -3.43
CA VAL A 405 25.87 -3.45 -2.99
C VAL A 405 26.47 -3.55 -1.60
N THR A 406 27.70 -3.10 -1.48
CA THR A 406 28.40 -2.98 -0.20
C THR A 406 28.09 -1.62 0.40
N PHE A 407 27.33 -1.60 1.49
CA PHE A 407 27.06 -0.42 2.30
C PHE A 407 28.10 -0.31 3.42
N GLN A 408 28.68 0.88 3.59
CA GLN A 408 29.79 1.12 4.50
C GLN A 408 29.50 2.29 5.45
N LYS A 409 29.77 2.06 6.73
CA LYS A 409 29.80 3.08 7.78
C LYS A 409 31.00 2.89 8.70
N GLY A 410 31.94 3.83 8.68
CA GLY A 410 33.21 3.67 9.39
C GLY A 410 33.92 2.41 8.92
N ASP A 411 34.26 1.51 9.85
CA ASP A 411 34.88 0.20 9.54
C ASP A 411 33.85 -0.90 9.26
N ARG A 412 32.55 -0.67 9.50
CA ARG A 412 31.49 -1.67 9.26
C ARG A 412 31.04 -1.68 7.80
N SER A 413 30.98 -2.89 7.25
CA SER A 413 30.53 -3.19 5.88
C SER A 413 29.37 -4.19 5.93
N VAL A 414 28.33 -3.95 5.13
CA VAL A 414 27.20 -4.86 4.93
C VAL A 414 27.05 -5.08 3.42
N VAL A 415 27.08 -6.33 2.97
CA VAL A 415 26.87 -6.68 1.55
C VAL A 415 25.42 -7.10 1.40
N VAL A 416 24.69 -6.41 0.51
CA VAL A 416 23.28 -6.67 0.29
C VAL A 416 23.08 -7.17 -1.14
N PRO A 417 22.44 -8.33 -1.32
CA PRO A 417 22.10 -8.82 -2.64
C PRO A 417 21.03 -7.95 -3.30
N GLY A 418 21.22 -7.66 -4.59
CA GLY A 418 20.21 -7.03 -5.44
C GLY A 418 19.52 -8.00 -6.38
N TYR A 419 18.53 -7.50 -7.09
CA TYR A 419 17.65 -8.24 -8.00
C TYR A 419 17.29 -7.43 -9.26
N PHE A 420 16.82 -8.12 -10.29
CA PHE A 420 16.25 -7.49 -11.50
C PHE A 420 14.79 -7.06 -11.25
N ALA A 421 14.47 -5.81 -11.56
CA ALA A 421 13.22 -5.17 -11.17
C ALA A 421 12.41 -4.65 -12.37
N ALA A 422 12.62 -5.22 -13.57
CA ALA A 422 11.94 -4.83 -14.81
C ALA A 422 11.99 -3.30 -15.04
N ASP A 423 10.86 -2.61 -15.02
CA ASP A 423 10.76 -1.16 -15.20
C ASP A 423 10.87 -0.35 -13.89
N GLY A 424 11.09 -1.03 -12.76
CA GLY A 424 11.16 -0.45 -11.43
C GLY A 424 9.80 -0.09 -10.81
N ASN A 425 8.69 -0.40 -11.47
CA ASN A 425 7.34 -0.14 -10.97
C ASN A 425 6.38 -1.29 -11.35
N ALA A 426 6.89 -2.52 -11.36
CA ALA A 426 6.23 -3.67 -11.97
C ALA A 426 4.90 -4.02 -11.28
N ALA A 427 4.74 -3.68 -9.99
CA ALA A 427 3.46 -3.84 -9.30
C ALA A 427 2.31 -3.08 -9.98
N GLU A 428 2.59 -1.86 -10.49
CA GLU A 428 1.62 -0.98 -11.14
C GLU A 428 1.51 -1.21 -12.64
N THR A 429 2.60 -1.60 -13.29
CA THR A 429 2.68 -1.68 -14.75
C THR A 429 2.52 -3.09 -15.29
N SER A 430 2.62 -4.10 -14.43
CA SER A 430 2.75 -5.52 -14.82
C SER A 430 3.91 -5.78 -15.77
N ALA A 431 4.98 -4.97 -15.68
CA ALA A 431 6.12 -5.10 -16.57
C ALA A 431 6.90 -6.40 -16.30
N ASP A 432 7.17 -7.14 -17.36
CA ASP A 432 8.03 -8.33 -17.40
C ASP A 432 9.40 -8.04 -18.05
N GLU A 433 9.64 -6.77 -18.42
CA GLU A 433 10.87 -6.30 -19.03
C GLU A 433 11.22 -4.87 -18.61
N GLY A 434 12.50 -4.54 -18.71
CA GLY A 434 13.02 -3.22 -18.44
C GLY A 434 14.50 -3.25 -18.11
N ASP A 435 15.04 -2.12 -17.68
CA ASP A 435 16.46 -1.89 -17.42
C ASP A 435 16.78 -1.64 -15.94
N VAL A 436 15.80 -1.80 -15.03
CA VAL A 436 15.98 -1.48 -13.62
C VAL A 436 16.48 -2.69 -12.83
N TRP A 437 17.50 -2.43 -12.01
CA TRP A 437 18.06 -3.34 -11.02
C TRP A 437 17.99 -2.68 -9.66
N ARG A 438 17.61 -3.43 -8.62
CA ARG A 438 17.27 -2.85 -7.31
C ARG A 438 17.98 -3.56 -6.17
N VAL A 439 18.29 -2.77 -5.14
CA VAL A 439 18.71 -3.24 -3.82
C VAL A 439 17.87 -2.53 -2.77
N ASN A 440 17.28 -3.28 -1.85
CA ASN A 440 16.59 -2.75 -0.69
C ASN A 440 17.52 -2.85 0.53
N PHE A 441 17.80 -1.73 1.19
CA PHE A 441 18.68 -1.67 2.35
C PHE A 441 17.90 -1.17 3.57
N LEU A 442 17.88 -1.92 4.66
CA LEU A 442 17.38 -1.46 5.96
C LEU A 442 18.54 -0.84 6.77
N PRO A 443 18.67 0.50 6.81
CA PRO A 443 19.69 1.14 7.62
C PRO A 443 19.39 0.99 9.11
N ASP A 444 20.35 0.47 9.85
CA ASP A 444 20.29 0.18 11.29
C ASP A 444 21.05 1.19 12.14
N GLU A 445 21.56 2.27 11.53
CA GLU A 445 22.35 3.29 12.22
C GLU A 445 22.25 4.66 11.53
N ALA A 446 22.01 5.71 12.32
CA ALA A 446 21.93 7.09 11.83
C ALA A 446 23.30 7.67 11.47
N GLY A 447 23.34 8.70 10.63
CA GLY A 447 24.53 9.41 10.19
C GLY A 447 24.91 9.10 8.73
N PRO A 448 26.12 9.49 8.30
CA PRO A 448 26.57 9.27 6.94
C PRO A 448 26.85 7.79 6.68
N TRP A 449 26.54 7.38 5.45
CA TRP A 449 26.83 6.07 4.88
C TRP A 449 27.38 6.26 3.47
N THR A 450 28.16 5.28 3.02
CA THR A 450 28.60 5.19 1.63
C THR A 450 28.25 3.82 1.07
N TYR A 451 28.26 3.69 -0.25
CA TYR A 451 28.09 2.39 -0.87
C TYR A 451 28.99 2.21 -2.09
N ARG A 452 29.25 0.95 -2.44
CA ARG A 452 29.92 0.51 -3.66
C ARG A 452 29.15 -0.64 -4.30
N VAL A 453 28.97 -0.59 -5.61
CA VAL A 453 28.24 -1.58 -6.38
C VAL A 453 29.20 -2.61 -6.99
N SER A 454 28.82 -3.89 -6.93
CA SER A 454 29.38 -4.99 -7.72
C SER A 454 28.26 -5.51 -8.64
N PHE A 455 28.46 -5.43 -9.95
CA PHE A 455 27.52 -5.91 -10.94
C PHE A 455 28.23 -6.78 -11.98
N ARG A 456 27.95 -8.08 -11.92
CA ARG A 456 28.66 -9.12 -12.66
C ARG A 456 27.75 -9.83 -13.63
N GLN A 457 28.28 -10.20 -14.79
CA GLN A 457 27.61 -11.06 -15.77
C GLN A 457 28.42 -12.34 -16.01
N GLY A 458 27.74 -13.48 -16.08
CA GLY A 458 28.34 -14.77 -16.38
C GLY A 458 27.37 -15.91 -16.12
N ALA A 459 27.51 -17.04 -16.81
CA ALA A 459 26.60 -18.17 -16.66
C ALA A 459 26.54 -18.65 -15.19
N GLY A 460 25.34 -18.64 -14.61
CA GLY A 460 25.10 -19.06 -13.21
C GLY A 460 25.80 -18.19 -12.15
N ILE A 461 26.21 -16.96 -12.49
CA ILE A 461 26.96 -16.09 -11.57
C ILE A 461 26.14 -15.70 -10.33
N ALA A 462 24.82 -15.69 -10.42
CA ALA A 462 23.92 -15.29 -9.33
C ALA A 462 24.14 -16.09 -8.04
N THR A 463 24.50 -17.37 -8.14
CA THR A 463 24.69 -18.28 -6.99
C THR A 463 26.16 -18.71 -6.79
N SER A 464 27.09 -18.12 -7.55
CA SER A 464 28.52 -18.37 -7.40
C SER A 464 29.06 -17.80 -6.09
N SER A 465 29.93 -18.55 -5.41
CA SER A 465 30.66 -18.07 -4.24
C SER A 465 31.92 -17.26 -4.58
N ASP A 466 32.33 -17.22 -5.86
CA ASP A 466 33.44 -16.39 -6.30
C ASP A 466 32.98 -14.93 -6.45
N ALA A 467 33.39 -14.08 -5.52
CA ALA A 467 33.07 -12.64 -5.54
C ALA A 467 33.60 -11.92 -6.80
N ALA A 468 34.67 -12.42 -7.41
CA ALA A 468 35.26 -11.87 -8.63
C ALA A 468 34.83 -12.60 -9.92
N GLY A 469 33.97 -13.62 -9.79
CA GLY A 469 33.50 -14.41 -10.93
C GLY A 469 32.73 -13.59 -11.96
N GLY A 470 32.75 -14.06 -13.21
CA GLY A 470 32.12 -13.36 -14.34
C GLY A 470 32.87 -12.10 -14.77
N GLU A 471 32.22 -11.29 -15.60
CA GLU A 471 32.74 -10.01 -16.10
C GLU A 471 32.04 -8.83 -15.43
N SER A 472 32.76 -7.75 -15.13
CA SER A 472 32.18 -6.48 -14.70
C SER A 472 31.35 -5.86 -15.83
N VAL A 473 30.11 -5.44 -15.57
CA VAL A 473 29.24 -4.84 -16.59
C VAL A 473 28.48 -3.61 -16.09
N ALA A 474 27.98 -2.80 -17.04
CA ALA A 474 27.14 -1.63 -16.79
C ALA A 474 27.66 -0.71 -15.67
N PHE A 475 26.97 -0.66 -14.53
CA PHE A 475 27.26 0.24 -13.40
C PHE A 475 28.15 -0.39 -12.33
N ASP A 476 28.84 -1.51 -12.61
CA ASP A 476 29.84 -2.10 -11.72
C ASP A 476 30.88 -1.06 -11.25
N GLY A 477 31.24 -1.13 -9.97
CA GLY A 477 32.21 -0.22 -9.36
C GLY A 477 31.66 1.16 -9.00
N SER A 478 30.41 1.48 -9.37
CA SER A 478 29.75 2.73 -8.98
C SER A 478 29.75 2.90 -7.46
N THR A 479 29.84 4.15 -7.00
CA THR A 479 29.84 4.48 -5.57
C THR A 479 28.88 5.62 -5.30
N GLY A 480 28.41 5.72 -4.06
CA GLY A 480 27.61 6.84 -3.61
C GLY A 480 27.75 7.08 -2.11
N ALA A 481 27.18 8.19 -1.65
CA ALA A 481 27.04 8.52 -0.24
C ALA A 481 25.57 8.85 0.03
N PHE A 482 25.11 8.66 1.25
CA PHE A 482 23.78 9.07 1.69
C PHE A 482 23.80 9.32 3.20
N HIS A 483 22.73 9.91 3.71
CA HIS A 483 22.55 10.16 5.13
C HIS A 483 21.33 9.41 5.63
N VAL A 484 21.46 8.85 6.83
CA VAL A 484 20.38 8.20 7.56
C VAL A 484 20.02 9.06 8.77
N GLU A 485 18.79 9.53 8.85
CA GLU A 485 18.23 10.18 10.04
C GLU A 485 18.02 9.17 11.19
N PRO A 486 17.96 9.66 12.45
CA PRO A 486 17.54 8.85 13.59
C PRO A 486 16.21 8.13 13.35
N ALA A 487 15.97 7.05 14.11
CA ALA A 487 14.69 6.34 14.05
C ALA A 487 13.54 7.30 14.40
N ASP A 488 12.46 7.17 13.66
CA ASP A 488 11.25 7.93 13.91
C ASP A 488 10.40 7.20 14.95
N ALA A 489 10.46 7.67 16.20
CA ALA A 489 9.74 7.08 17.32
C ALA A 489 8.21 7.13 17.15
N HIS A 490 7.70 7.90 16.18
CA HIS A 490 6.28 7.98 15.85
C HIS A 490 5.90 7.19 14.58
N ALA A 491 6.86 6.51 13.94
CA ALA A 491 6.56 5.67 12.79
C ALA A 491 5.65 4.49 13.19
N SER A 492 4.71 4.18 12.30
CA SER A 492 3.76 3.10 12.48
C SER A 492 4.43 1.72 12.50
N GLY A 493 3.85 0.79 13.24
CA GLY A 493 4.25 -0.62 13.23
C GLY A 493 5.71 -0.82 13.60
N PHE A 494 6.44 -1.63 12.83
CA PHE A 494 7.81 -2.01 13.16
C PHE A 494 8.86 -0.94 12.85
N TYR A 495 8.56 0.05 12.01
CA TYR A 495 9.52 1.12 11.70
C TYR A 495 9.88 1.99 12.92
N GLY A 496 8.97 2.10 13.90
CA GLY A 496 9.26 2.75 15.19
C GLY A 496 9.97 1.85 16.21
N LYS A 497 9.93 0.52 16.01
CA LYS A 497 10.50 -0.49 16.92
C LYS A 497 11.88 -1.00 16.47
N GLY A 498 12.15 -0.96 15.18
CA GLY A 498 13.38 -1.46 14.57
C GLY A 498 13.37 -2.96 14.29
N LEU A 499 14.54 -3.50 13.98
CA LEU A 499 14.71 -4.92 13.63
C LEU A 499 14.31 -5.83 14.80
N LEU A 500 13.46 -6.82 14.56
CA LEU A 500 13.14 -7.90 15.48
C LEU A 500 14.26 -8.94 15.42
N ARG A 501 15.07 -9.02 16.47
CA ARG A 501 16.28 -9.84 16.47
C ARG A 501 16.29 -10.90 17.56
N TYR A 502 16.94 -12.01 17.24
CA TYR A 502 17.39 -12.96 18.23
C TYR A 502 18.59 -12.38 18.99
N THR A 503 18.57 -12.49 20.32
CA THR A 503 19.60 -11.90 21.20
C THR A 503 20.41 -12.93 21.97
N GLY A 504 20.29 -14.22 21.62
CA GLY A 504 20.86 -15.32 22.42
C GLY A 504 19.97 -15.73 23.61
N GLU A 505 18.75 -15.20 23.68
CA GLU A 505 17.78 -15.43 24.75
C GLU A 505 16.51 -16.10 24.21
N ARG A 506 15.65 -16.59 25.12
CA ARG A 506 14.42 -17.33 24.77
C ARG A 506 13.31 -16.49 24.14
N TYR A 507 13.51 -15.19 23.97
CA TYR A 507 12.54 -14.27 23.37
C TYR A 507 13.23 -13.32 22.39
N LEU A 508 12.51 -12.98 21.33
CA LEU A 508 12.96 -11.97 20.37
C LEU A 508 12.78 -10.55 20.96
N ARG A 509 13.63 -9.62 20.51
CA ARG A 509 13.57 -8.22 20.95
C ARG A 509 13.71 -7.26 19.78
N PHE A 510 12.99 -6.16 19.85
CA PHE A 510 13.11 -5.05 18.91
C PHE A 510 14.39 -4.25 19.18
N ALA A 511 15.18 -3.98 18.13
CA ALA A 511 16.50 -3.39 18.26
C ALA A 511 16.49 -1.92 18.69
N GLU A 512 15.42 -1.14 18.39
CA GLU A 512 15.32 0.27 18.81
C GLU A 512 14.77 0.40 20.22
N THR A 513 13.65 -0.26 20.51
CA THR A 513 12.91 -0.08 21.77
C THR A 513 13.32 -1.04 22.86
N ASN A 514 14.06 -2.10 22.51
CA ASN A 514 14.36 -3.24 23.38
C ASN A 514 13.11 -3.98 23.91
N GLU A 515 11.96 -3.72 23.28
CA GLU A 515 10.69 -4.37 23.61
C GLU A 515 10.77 -5.86 23.25
N LEU A 516 10.35 -6.71 24.18
CA LEU A 516 10.19 -8.14 23.97
C LEU A 516 9.05 -8.42 22.99
N PHE A 517 9.12 -9.54 22.27
CA PHE A 517 8.06 -9.96 21.36
C PHE A 517 7.48 -11.31 21.78
N LEU A 518 6.16 -11.36 21.89
CA LEU A 518 5.38 -12.59 21.97
C LEU A 518 4.47 -12.66 20.75
N LYS A 519 4.49 -13.79 20.05
CA LYS A 519 3.74 -14.02 18.82
C LYS A 519 2.26 -14.28 19.11
N GLY A 520 1.38 -13.67 18.32
CA GLY A 520 -0.06 -13.91 18.29
C GLY A 520 -0.59 -13.67 16.89
N GLY A 521 -0.91 -14.72 16.14
CA GLY A 521 -1.15 -14.57 14.72
C GLY A 521 -2.06 -15.60 14.08
N ALA A 522 -2.25 -15.45 12.77
CA ALA A 522 -2.96 -16.39 11.94
C ALA A 522 -1.97 -17.31 11.22
N ASP A 523 -2.22 -18.61 11.29
CA ASP A 523 -1.50 -19.62 10.50
C ASP A 523 -2.19 -19.84 9.14
N SER A 524 -3.51 -19.65 9.06
CA SER A 524 -4.29 -19.82 7.82
C SER A 524 -4.82 -18.51 7.23
N PRO A 525 -5.00 -18.42 5.90
CA PRO A 525 -4.58 -19.43 4.92
C PRO A 525 -3.06 -19.41 4.73
N GLU A 526 -2.43 -20.58 4.70
CA GLU A 526 -1.01 -20.74 4.41
C GLU A 526 -0.64 -20.18 3.03
N ASN A 527 -1.55 -20.31 2.05
CA ASN A 527 -1.45 -19.77 0.71
C ASN A 527 -1.99 -18.33 0.61
N LEU A 528 -1.81 -17.50 1.64
CA LEU A 528 -2.25 -16.09 1.69
C LEU A 528 -2.02 -15.31 0.38
N LEU A 529 -0.88 -15.55 -0.25
CA LEU A 529 -0.40 -14.90 -1.48
C LEU A 529 -1.07 -15.42 -2.77
N ALA A 530 -1.92 -16.44 -2.71
CA ALA A 530 -2.73 -16.95 -3.82
C ALA A 530 -3.96 -16.05 -4.13
N PHE A 531 -3.73 -14.74 -4.17
CA PHE A 531 -4.77 -13.72 -4.22
C PHE A 531 -5.07 -13.24 -5.65
N ALA A 532 -6.36 -13.07 -5.97
CA ALA A 532 -6.87 -12.73 -7.31
C ALA A 532 -6.31 -11.49 -7.98
N ASP A 533 -5.86 -10.51 -7.19
CA ASP A 533 -5.32 -9.27 -7.75
C ASP A 533 -3.81 -9.32 -7.97
N ILE A 534 -3.12 -10.39 -7.54
CA ILE A 534 -1.69 -10.57 -7.79
C ILE A 534 -1.50 -11.16 -9.19
N ASP A 535 -0.60 -10.57 -9.97
CA ASP A 535 -0.36 -10.92 -11.36
C ASP A 535 0.24 -12.33 -11.49
N GLN A 536 -0.20 -13.06 -12.52
CA GLN A 536 0.24 -14.43 -12.84
C GLN A 536 0.18 -15.42 -11.68
N THR A 537 -0.73 -15.19 -10.74
CA THR A 537 -1.05 -16.10 -9.64
C THR A 537 -2.33 -16.84 -9.99
N PRO A 538 -2.38 -18.19 -9.95
CA PRO A 538 -3.64 -18.93 -10.03
C PRO A 538 -4.47 -18.61 -8.79
N PRO A 539 -5.54 -17.82 -8.88
CA PRO A 539 -6.07 -17.23 -7.68
C PRO A 539 -7.09 -18.15 -7.02
N THR A 540 -6.86 -18.44 -5.74
CA THR A 540 -7.81 -19.13 -4.88
C THR A 540 -8.52 -18.16 -3.94
N HIS A 541 -7.92 -16.99 -3.66
CA HIS A 541 -8.42 -16.01 -2.70
C HIS A 541 -8.94 -14.71 -3.30
N LYS A 542 -9.94 -14.13 -2.62
CA LYS A 542 -10.45 -12.77 -2.90
C LYS A 542 -10.64 -11.88 -1.67
N TYR A 543 -10.73 -12.46 -0.47
CA TYR A 543 -10.93 -11.76 0.80
C TYR A 543 -12.10 -10.75 0.80
N GLU A 544 -13.15 -11.00 0.00
CA GLU A 544 -14.30 -10.10 -0.16
C GLU A 544 -14.94 -9.70 1.19
N PRO A 545 -15.05 -10.57 2.21
CA PRO A 545 -15.58 -10.21 3.53
C PRO A 545 -14.82 -9.08 4.24
N HIS A 546 -13.57 -8.82 3.83
CA HIS A 546 -12.70 -7.80 4.39
C HIS A 546 -12.61 -6.51 3.54
N ALA A 547 -13.41 -6.39 2.48
CA ALA A 547 -13.42 -5.19 1.62
C ALA A 547 -13.72 -3.89 2.40
N ALA A 548 -14.54 -3.98 3.46
CA ALA A 548 -14.90 -2.84 4.30
C ALA A 548 -13.83 -2.48 5.35
N ASP A 549 -12.85 -3.36 5.57
CA ASP A 549 -11.75 -3.14 6.51
C ASP A 549 -10.60 -2.34 5.87
N TRP A 550 -10.58 -2.23 4.54
CA TRP A 550 -9.68 -1.35 3.80
C TRP A 550 -9.99 0.13 4.11
N LYS A 551 -8.94 0.92 4.37
CA LYS A 551 -9.03 2.33 4.74
C LYS A 551 -8.42 3.21 3.65
N THR A 552 -8.94 4.44 3.55
CA THR A 552 -8.35 5.43 2.64
C THR A 552 -6.91 5.72 3.08
N GLY A 553 -5.96 5.54 2.17
CA GLY A 553 -4.52 5.67 2.44
C GLY A 553 -3.79 4.35 2.54
N ASP A 554 -4.50 3.22 2.68
CA ASP A 554 -3.87 1.91 2.55
C ASP A 554 -3.39 1.70 1.11
N PRO A 555 -2.27 0.98 0.91
CA PRO A 555 -1.70 0.81 -0.41
C PRO A 555 -2.62 -0.03 -1.31
N THR A 556 -2.55 0.26 -2.60
CA THR A 556 -3.19 -0.50 -3.67
C THR A 556 -2.28 -0.45 -4.89
N TRP A 557 -2.47 -1.37 -5.83
CA TRP A 557 -1.84 -1.28 -7.14
C TRP A 557 -2.89 -1.22 -8.26
N GLN A 558 -2.48 -0.90 -9.49
CA GLN A 558 -3.27 -0.96 -10.72
C GLN A 558 -4.68 -0.37 -10.57
N ASN A 559 -4.77 0.82 -9.99
CA ASN A 559 -6.03 1.53 -9.74
C ASN A 559 -7.02 0.80 -8.81
N GLY A 560 -6.51 0.22 -7.71
CA GLY A 560 -7.34 -0.26 -6.60
C GLY A 560 -7.39 -1.77 -6.44
N LYS A 561 -6.56 -2.52 -7.17
CA LYS A 561 -6.22 -3.91 -6.84
C LYS A 561 -5.52 -3.97 -5.47
N GLY A 562 -5.67 -5.08 -4.75
CA GLY A 562 -5.05 -5.26 -3.44
C GLY A 562 -5.95 -4.98 -2.25
N LYS A 563 -7.05 -4.24 -2.44
CA LYS A 563 -7.85 -3.67 -1.34
C LYS A 563 -8.32 -4.70 -0.32
N ASN A 564 -8.85 -5.82 -0.78
CA ASN A 564 -9.45 -6.81 0.10
C ASN A 564 -8.39 -7.51 0.96
N LEU A 565 -7.21 -7.81 0.41
CA LEU A 565 -6.10 -8.38 1.17
C LEU A 565 -5.56 -7.38 2.21
N MET A 566 -5.37 -6.11 1.83
CA MET A 566 -4.99 -5.07 2.80
C MET A 566 -6.04 -4.88 3.90
N GLY A 567 -7.32 -4.95 3.55
CA GLY A 567 -8.43 -4.95 4.51
C GLY A 567 -8.39 -6.15 5.45
N ALA A 568 -8.07 -7.35 4.94
CA ALA A 568 -7.95 -8.54 5.78
C ALA A 568 -6.82 -8.36 6.81
N LEU A 569 -5.66 -7.87 6.38
CA LEU A 569 -4.54 -7.57 7.28
C LEU A 569 -4.88 -6.48 8.30
N ASN A 570 -5.59 -5.42 7.88
CA ASN A 570 -6.11 -4.40 8.80
C ASN A 570 -7.02 -5.01 9.87
N TYR A 571 -7.86 -5.97 9.49
CA TYR A 571 -8.74 -6.65 10.42
C TYR A 571 -7.93 -7.41 11.48
N LEU A 572 -6.95 -8.23 11.09
CA LEU A 572 -6.09 -8.94 12.05
C LEU A 572 -5.35 -7.98 12.99
N ALA A 573 -4.74 -6.93 12.43
CA ALA A 573 -4.06 -5.90 13.23
C ALA A 573 -5.03 -5.20 14.20
N SER A 574 -6.28 -4.96 13.78
CA SER A 574 -7.32 -4.39 14.66
C SER A 574 -7.74 -5.31 15.80
N LYS A 575 -7.45 -6.61 15.69
CA LYS A 575 -7.62 -7.62 16.74
C LYS A 575 -6.34 -7.85 17.55
N HIS A 576 -5.35 -6.96 17.42
CA HIS A 576 -4.07 -7.02 18.12
C HIS A 576 -3.22 -8.26 17.77
N MET A 577 -3.52 -8.93 16.65
CA MET A 577 -2.61 -9.94 16.11
C MET A 577 -1.38 -9.24 15.53
N ASN A 578 -0.23 -9.88 15.65
CA ASN A 578 1.09 -9.32 15.34
C ASN A 578 1.95 -10.25 14.49
N SER A 579 1.39 -11.32 13.93
CA SER A 579 2.08 -12.27 13.05
C SER A 579 1.14 -12.89 12.03
N VAL A 580 1.68 -13.19 10.85
CA VAL A 580 0.97 -13.89 9.77
C VAL A 580 1.92 -14.91 9.14
N TYR A 581 1.51 -16.17 9.13
CA TYR A 581 2.11 -17.26 8.38
C TYR A 581 1.72 -17.18 6.91
N CYS A 582 2.70 -17.33 6.02
CA CYS A 582 2.39 -17.62 4.62
C CYS A 582 3.53 -18.35 3.90
N LEU A 583 3.14 -19.32 3.07
CA LEU A 583 4.01 -20.01 2.14
C LEU A 583 4.42 -19.07 1.00
N THR A 584 5.68 -19.20 0.59
CA THR A 584 6.23 -18.53 -0.60
C THR A 584 6.35 -19.48 -1.79
N MET A 585 6.18 -20.79 -1.57
CA MET A 585 6.08 -21.80 -2.62
C MET A 585 5.27 -23.01 -2.14
N ASN A 586 4.19 -23.35 -2.85
CA ASN A 586 3.40 -24.57 -2.63
C ASN A 586 3.21 -25.44 -3.89
N VAL A 587 4.24 -25.46 -4.77
CA VAL A 587 4.16 -26.20 -6.03
C VAL A 587 4.08 -27.70 -5.79
N LYS A 588 3.00 -28.33 -6.23
CA LYS A 588 2.62 -29.74 -6.02
C LYS A 588 2.02 -30.09 -4.65
N GLY A 589 2.06 -29.22 -3.66
CA GLY A 589 1.40 -29.51 -2.39
C GLY A 589 -0.05 -29.05 -2.34
N ASP A 590 -0.50 -28.50 -1.23
CA ASP A 590 -1.94 -28.47 -0.93
C ASP A 590 -2.69 -27.40 -1.75
N GLY A 591 -2.18 -26.16 -1.79
CA GLY A 591 -2.80 -25.07 -2.55
C GLY A 591 -2.50 -25.07 -4.06
N LYS A 592 -1.26 -25.40 -4.47
CA LYS A 592 -0.78 -25.39 -5.88
C LYS A 592 -1.03 -24.07 -6.60
N ASP A 593 -0.82 -22.97 -5.91
CA ASP A 593 -1.24 -21.63 -6.33
C ASP A 593 -0.29 -20.50 -5.91
N VAL A 594 0.77 -20.79 -5.14
CA VAL A 594 1.79 -19.83 -4.73
C VAL A 594 3.18 -20.28 -5.20
N TRP A 595 3.86 -19.41 -5.94
CA TRP A 595 5.26 -19.51 -6.29
C TRP A 595 5.79 -18.16 -6.79
N PRO A 596 7.11 -17.90 -6.70
CA PRO A 596 7.68 -16.62 -7.11
C PRO A 596 8.03 -16.57 -8.61
N TRP A 597 7.87 -17.68 -9.34
CA TRP A 597 8.27 -17.83 -10.74
C TRP A 597 7.20 -17.38 -11.73
N ILE A 598 7.61 -17.23 -13.00
CA ILE A 598 6.71 -16.93 -14.13
C ILE A 598 5.75 -18.08 -14.47
N SER A 599 6.01 -19.29 -13.96
CA SER A 599 5.07 -20.42 -14.06
C SER A 599 5.37 -21.50 -13.02
N GLU A 600 4.39 -22.37 -12.75
CA GLU A 600 4.50 -23.52 -11.84
C GLU A 600 5.69 -24.44 -12.15
N LYS A 601 6.13 -24.51 -13.42
CA LYS A 601 7.19 -25.42 -13.89
C LYS A 601 8.59 -24.80 -13.98
N GLU A 602 8.69 -23.50 -13.72
CA GLU A 602 9.93 -22.74 -13.86
C GLU A 602 10.68 -22.64 -12.53
N ARG A 603 12.02 -22.66 -12.55
CA ARG A 603 12.89 -22.62 -11.35
C ARG A 603 14.03 -21.61 -11.44
N GLU A 604 14.22 -20.99 -12.60
CA GLU A 604 15.31 -20.07 -12.91
C GLU A 604 14.83 -18.68 -13.34
N ARG A 605 13.51 -18.46 -13.45
CA ARG A 605 12.93 -17.18 -13.88
C ARG A 605 11.79 -16.73 -12.98
N PHE A 606 11.97 -15.55 -12.39
CA PHE A 606 11.06 -14.96 -11.42
C PHE A 606 10.12 -13.96 -12.08
N ASP A 607 8.95 -13.79 -11.49
CA ASP A 607 7.95 -12.81 -11.93
C ASP A 607 8.11 -11.51 -11.15
N CYS A 608 8.61 -10.48 -11.82
CA CYS A 608 8.91 -9.18 -11.23
C CYS A 608 7.63 -8.48 -10.75
N SER A 609 6.56 -8.53 -11.54
CA SER A 609 5.29 -7.86 -11.20
C SER A 609 4.62 -8.47 -9.97
N LYS A 610 4.57 -9.80 -9.90
CA LYS A 610 4.06 -10.58 -8.76
C LYS A 610 4.85 -10.26 -7.49
N LEU A 611 6.18 -10.32 -7.57
CA LEU A 611 7.05 -10.12 -6.42
C LEU A 611 7.06 -8.65 -5.94
N ASP A 612 6.92 -7.68 -6.84
CA ASP A 612 6.72 -6.28 -6.45
C ASP A 612 5.33 -6.07 -5.81
N GLN A 613 4.30 -6.86 -6.15
CA GLN A 613 3.00 -6.83 -5.45
C GLN A 613 3.07 -7.47 -4.06
N TRP A 614 3.86 -8.54 -3.89
CA TRP A 614 4.16 -9.10 -2.58
C TRP A 614 4.84 -8.06 -1.68
N GLU A 615 5.80 -7.29 -2.22
CA GLU A 615 6.44 -6.17 -1.50
C GLU A 615 5.42 -5.14 -1.00
N VAL A 616 4.40 -4.81 -1.81
CA VAL A 616 3.33 -3.89 -1.37
C VAL A 616 2.56 -4.46 -0.17
N VAL A 617 2.28 -5.77 -0.16
CA VAL A 617 1.61 -6.47 0.96
C VAL A 617 2.52 -6.46 2.20
N PHE A 618 3.77 -6.84 2.06
CA PHE A 618 4.73 -6.95 3.16
C PHE A 618 5.06 -5.59 3.79
N ARG A 619 5.19 -4.51 3.01
CA ARG A 619 5.31 -3.14 3.56
C ARG A 619 4.07 -2.69 4.30
N HIS A 620 2.87 -3.18 3.93
CA HIS A 620 1.67 -2.91 4.69
C HIS A 620 1.68 -3.65 6.03
N MET A 621 2.11 -4.91 6.03
CA MET A 621 2.32 -5.69 7.26
C MET A 621 3.30 -5.00 8.23
N ASP A 622 4.41 -4.47 7.74
CA ASP A 622 5.36 -3.68 8.54
C ASP A 622 4.69 -2.51 9.27
N ARG A 623 3.85 -1.74 8.55
CA ARG A 623 3.15 -0.56 9.09
C ARG A 623 2.07 -0.94 10.11
N LEU A 624 1.46 -2.10 9.94
CA LEU A 624 0.47 -2.64 10.87
C LEU A 624 1.10 -3.30 12.10
N GLY A 625 2.40 -3.65 12.05
CA GLY A 625 3.04 -4.42 13.10
C GLY A 625 2.69 -5.91 13.02
N LEU A 626 2.56 -6.45 11.81
CA LEU A 626 2.35 -7.87 11.52
C LEU A 626 3.66 -8.51 11.05
N MET A 627 4.29 -9.32 11.91
CA MET A 627 5.53 -10.03 11.59
C MET A 627 5.27 -11.02 10.46
N MET A 628 6.18 -11.06 9.49
CA MET A 628 6.12 -12.02 8.40
C MET A 628 6.74 -13.35 8.84
N HIS A 629 5.93 -14.39 8.94
CA HIS A 629 6.41 -15.76 9.12
C HIS A 629 6.43 -16.45 7.75
N LEU A 630 7.56 -16.30 7.02
CA LEU A 630 7.67 -16.77 5.65
C LEU A 630 8.14 -18.22 5.60
N VAL A 631 7.28 -19.09 5.08
CA VAL A 631 7.57 -20.52 4.96
C VAL A 631 7.96 -20.84 3.53
N HIS A 632 9.12 -21.46 3.36
CA HIS A 632 9.71 -21.62 2.04
C HIS A 632 9.08 -22.72 1.19
N GLN A 633 8.55 -23.75 1.83
CA GLN A 633 8.16 -25.00 1.18
C GLN A 633 7.30 -25.83 2.13
N GLU A 634 6.70 -26.89 1.61
CA GLU A 634 5.88 -27.85 2.35
C GLU A 634 6.34 -29.29 2.03
N GLN A 635 5.77 -30.29 2.69
CA GLN A 635 6.15 -31.70 2.55
C GLN A 635 6.22 -32.15 1.07
N GLU A 636 5.21 -31.84 0.27
CA GLU A 636 5.05 -32.32 -1.09
C GLU A 636 6.09 -31.76 -2.06
N ASN A 637 6.73 -30.67 -1.68
CA ASN A 637 7.61 -29.90 -2.55
C ASN A 637 9.01 -29.65 -1.96
N ASP A 638 9.30 -30.17 -0.78
CA ASP A 638 10.60 -30.01 -0.13
C ASP A 638 11.77 -30.68 -0.88
N GLN A 639 11.48 -31.63 -1.77
CA GLN A 639 12.43 -32.26 -2.71
C GLN A 639 12.43 -31.60 -4.10
N LEU A 640 11.57 -30.62 -4.36
CA LEU A 640 11.35 -30.07 -5.69
C LEU A 640 12.57 -29.33 -6.25
N LEU A 641 13.28 -28.61 -5.38
CA LEU A 641 14.50 -27.91 -5.72
C LEU A 641 15.68 -28.83 -5.45
N ASP A 642 16.39 -29.18 -6.52
CA ASP A 642 17.64 -29.94 -6.49
C ASP A 642 17.54 -31.29 -5.76
N ASP A 643 16.43 -32.01 -5.91
CA ASP A 643 16.17 -33.30 -5.21
C ASP A 643 16.34 -33.19 -3.68
N GLY A 644 16.03 -32.01 -3.12
CA GLY A 644 16.15 -31.70 -1.69
C GLY A 644 17.52 -31.18 -1.27
N ASP A 645 18.52 -31.12 -2.16
CA ASP A 645 19.83 -30.59 -1.82
C ASP A 645 19.88 -29.05 -1.91
N LEU A 646 20.95 -28.46 -1.36
CA LEU A 646 21.29 -27.04 -1.57
C LEU A 646 22.02 -26.86 -2.91
N GLY A 647 21.32 -27.16 -4.01
CA GLY A 647 21.85 -27.01 -5.36
C GLY A 647 21.68 -25.60 -5.92
N PRO A 648 21.90 -25.41 -7.23
CA PRO A 648 21.76 -24.10 -7.88
C PRO A 648 20.35 -23.51 -7.80
N HIS A 649 19.29 -24.31 -7.95
CA HIS A 649 17.91 -23.80 -7.96
C HIS A 649 17.46 -23.32 -6.58
N ARG A 650 17.77 -24.07 -5.52
CA ARG A 650 17.46 -23.68 -4.14
C ARG A 650 18.25 -22.46 -3.70
N ARG A 651 19.54 -22.39 -4.03
CA ARG A 651 20.36 -21.19 -3.75
C ARG A 651 19.82 -19.96 -4.45
N LEU A 652 19.41 -20.10 -5.71
CA LEU A 652 18.83 -19.00 -6.46
C LEU A 652 17.51 -18.54 -5.83
N TYR A 653 16.63 -19.48 -5.47
CA TYR A 653 15.37 -19.22 -4.78
C TYR A 653 15.57 -18.45 -3.46
N TYR A 654 16.44 -18.93 -2.57
CA TYR A 654 16.73 -18.22 -1.31
C TYR A 654 17.35 -16.84 -1.56
N ARG A 655 18.31 -16.75 -2.49
CA ARG A 655 18.96 -15.47 -2.80
C ARG A 655 17.95 -14.44 -3.32
N GLU A 656 17.00 -14.83 -4.16
CA GLU A 656 16.00 -13.93 -4.70
C GLU A 656 15.04 -13.43 -3.62
N LEU A 657 14.54 -14.33 -2.74
CA LEU A 657 13.68 -13.94 -1.62
C LEU A 657 14.41 -13.00 -0.65
N ILE A 658 15.68 -13.29 -0.32
CA ILE A 658 16.49 -12.44 0.56
C ILE A 658 16.76 -11.08 -0.09
N ALA A 659 17.13 -11.04 -1.37
CA ALA A 659 17.38 -9.78 -2.09
C ALA A 659 16.15 -8.87 -2.13
N ARG A 660 14.96 -9.47 -2.19
CA ARG A 660 13.70 -8.74 -2.29
C ARG A 660 13.13 -8.34 -0.94
N PHE A 661 13.17 -9.21 0.07
CA PHE A 661 12.34 -9.09 1.27
C PHE A 661 13.11 -9.07 2.60
N ALA A 662 14.41 -9.37 2.62
CA ALA A 662 15.15 -9.35 3.89
C ALA A 662 15.28 -7.94 4.50
N HIS A 663 14.97 -6.86 3.79
CA HIS A 663 14.98 -5.51 4.37
C HIS A 663 13.83 -5.25 5.34
N HIS A 664 12.86 -6.16 5.48
CA HIS A 664 11.74 -5.98 6.39
C HIS A 664 12.17 -6.14 7.86
N PRO A 665 11.81 -5.23 8.78
CA PRO A 665 12.31 -5.27 10.16
C PRO A 665 11.86 -6.48 10.99
N ALA A 666 10.72 -7.10 10.68
CA ALA A 666 10.18 -8.21 11.47
C ALA A 666 9.79 -9.38 10.56
N LEU A 667 10.77 -10.22 10.30
CA LEU A 667 10.70 -11.38 9.41
C LEU A 667 11.30 -12.59 10.12
N VAL A 668 10.64 -13.74 9.97
CA VAL A 668 11.15 -15.05 10.39
C VAL A 668 11.17 -15.96 9.16
N TRP A 669 12.34 -16.54 8.89
CA TRP A 669 12.51 -17.53 7.85
C TRP A 669 12.18 -18.92 8.39
N ASN A 670 11.16 -19.56 7.85
CA ASN A 670 10.84 -20.96 8.15
C ASN A 670 11.32 -21.86 7.02
N LEU A 671 12.18 -22.82 7.34
CA LEU A 671 12.82 -23.70 6.36
C LEU A 671 11.84 -24.64 5.63
N GLY A 672 10.65 -24.84 6.19
CA GLY A 672 9.56 -25.55 5.53
C GLY A 672 8.61 -26.21 6.50
N GLU A 673 7.37 -26.38 6.03
CA GLU A 673 6.30 -27.11 6.68
C GLU A 673 6.48 -28.62 6.55
N GLU A 674 6.14 -29.34 7.63
CA GLU A 674 6.13 -30.80 7.69
C GLU A 674 7.37 -31.45 7.02
N ASN A 675 8.52 -30.84 7.29
CA ASN A 675 9.73 -30.98 6.49
C ASN A 675 10.32 -32.41 6.54
N THR A 676 10.55 -33.01 5.37
CA THR A 676 11.13 -34.36 5.21
C THR A 676 12.59 -34.37 4.77
N ASN A 677 13.19 -33.20 4.52
CA ASN A 677 14.62 -33.08 4.23
C ASN A 677 15.47 -33.71 5.36
N THR A 678 16.67 -34.15 5.00
CA THR A 678 17.62 -34.67 5.99
C THR A 678 18.13 -33.56 6.91
N THR A 679 18.65 -33.92 8.07
CA THR A 679 19.30 -32.97 8.98
C THR A 679 20.41 -32.20 8.29
N GLU A 680 21.22 -32.87 7.45
CA GLU A 680 22.31 -32.24 6.71
C GLU A 680 21.80 -31.19 5.73
N GLN A 681 20.69 -31.49 5.02
CA GLN A 681 20.03 -30.54 4.13
C GLN A 681 19.47 -29.35 4.91
N GLN A 682 18.75 -29.58 6.00
CA GLN A 682 18.20 -28.52 6.86
C GLN A 682 19.30 -27.57 7.38
N LYS A 683 20.42 -28.12 7.85
CA LYS A 683 21.59 -27.33 8.29
C LYS A 683 22.23 -26.55 7.15
N ALA A 684 22.31 -27.15 5.96
CA ALA A 684 22.83 -26.45 4.78
C ALA A 684 21.93 -25.27 4.39
N PHE A 685 20.60 -25.44 4.46
CA PHE A 685 19.65 -24.35 4.16
C PHE A 685 19.77 -23.22 5.17
N ALA A 686 19.71 -23.54 6.47
CA ALA A 686 19.85 -22.58 7.56
C ALA A 686 21.15 -21.77 7.40
N LYS A 687 22.26 -22.46 7.14
CA LYS A 687 23.55 -21.83 6.90
C LYS A 687 23.54 -20.90 5.68
N TYR A 688 22.95 -21.32 4.56
CA TYR A 688 22.92 -20.48 3.35
C TYR A 688 22.09 -19.22 3.55
N VAL A 689 20.92 -19.33 4.18
CA VAL A 689 20.07 -18.18 4.53
C VAL A 689 20.85 -17.24 5.47
N ARG A 690 21.46 -17.78 6.53
CA ARG A 690 22.29 -17.02 7.48
C ARG A 690 23.47 -16.29 6.81
N ASP A 691 24.17 -16.95 5.88
CA ASP A 691 25.31 -16.37 5.17
C ASP A 691 24.90 -15.29 4.14
N THR A 692 23.63 -15.28 3.71
CA THR A 692 23.13 -14.42 2.63
C THR A 692 22.27 -13.26 3.13
N ASP A 693 21.51 -13.45 4.21
CA ASP A 693 20.66 -12.43 4.84
C ASP A 693 21.51 -11.39 5.59
N PRO A 694 21.54 -10.11 5.14
CA PRO A 694 22.37 -9.08 5.74
C PRO A 694 21.99 -8.66 7.18
N TRP A 695 20.80 -9.05 7.65
CA TRP A 695 20.24 -8.61 8.94
C TRP A 695 20.03 -9.74 9.94
N ASP A 696 20.49 -10.95 9.63
CA ASP A 696 20.53 -12.03 10.60
C ASP A 696 19.13 -12.40 11.16
N HIS A 697 18.07 -12.37 10.33
CA HIS A 697 16.71 -12.71 10.77
C HIS A 697 16.65 -14.10 11.43
N PRO A 698 15.73 -14.31 12.39
CA PRO A 698 15.55 -15.62 12.99
C PRO A 698 15.12 -16.68 11.96
N ILE A 699 15.69 -17.87 12.09
CA ILE A 699 15.42 -19.04 11.26
C ILE A 699 14.81 -20.11 12.16
N VAL A 700 13.66 -20.63 11.73
CA VAL A 700 12.90 -21.70 12.41
C VAL A 700 12.60 -22.84 11.45
N ILE A 701 12.09 -23.94 11.98
CA ILE A 701 11.63 -25.07 11.17
C ILE A 701 10.36 -25.68 11.75
N HIS A 702 9.37 -25.91 10.88
CA HIS A 702 8.13 -26.60 11.19
C HIS A 702 8.28 -28.12 10.97
N THR A 703 7.48 -28.94 11.64
CA THR A 703 7.65 -30.39 11.69
C THR A 703 6.33 -31.10 11.83
N PHE A 704 6.22 -32.33 11.34
CA PHE A 704 5.09 -33.19 11.66
C PHE A 704 4.87 -33.39 13.17
N PRO A 705 3.62 -33.61 13.61
CA PRO A 705 3.30 -33.89 15.02
C PRO A 705 4.06 -35.09 15.61
N SER A 706 4.37 -36.06 14.76
CA SER A 706 5.02 -37.31 15.10
C SER A 706 6.55 -37.29 14.93
N GLN A 707 7.11 -36.22 14.35
CA GLN A 707 8.54 -36.11 14.02
C GLN A 707 9.27 -35.01 14.80
N VAL A 708 8.61 -34.37 15.77
CA VAL A 708 9.19 -33.37 16.70
C VAL A 708 10.61 -33.77 17.17
N GLU A 709 10.76 -34.96 17.76
CA GLU A 709 12.06 -35.46 18.22
C GLU A 709 13.07 -35.63 17.08
N LYS A 710 12.63 -36.23 15.97
CA LYS A 710 13.49 -36.57 14.82
C LYS A 710 14.07 -35.32 14.18
N VAL A 711 13.29 -34.24 14.10
CA VAL A 711 13.70 -32.98 13.47
C VAL A 711 14.48 -32.10 14.44
N TYR A 712 13.97 -31.89 15.66
CA TYR A 712 14.59 -30.90 16.57
C TYR A 712 15.84 -31.41 17.29
N ALA A 713 15.86 -32.66 17.78
CA ALA A 713 17.01 -33.18 18.54
C ALA A 713 18.37 -33.00 17.83
N PRO A 714 18.51 -33.28 16.52
CA PRO A 714 19.80 -33.09 15.84
C PRO A 714 20.11 -31.63 15.45
N LEU A 715 19.14 -30.72 15.57
CA LEU A 715 19.26 -29.29 15.28
C LEU A 715 19.47 -28.43 16.54
N VAL A 716 19.16 -28.96 17.73
CA VAL A 716 19.46 -28.28 19.00
C VAL A 716 20.95 -27.90 19.06
N GLY A 717 21.21 -26.63 19.34
CA GLY A 717 22.57 -26.06 19.39
C GLY A 717 23.17 -25.68 18.04
N ASP A 718 22.48 -25.89 16.92
CA ASP A 718 22.98 -25.43 15.61
C ASP A 718 23.06 -23.89 15.57
N PRO A 719 24.21 -23.29 15.21
CA PRO A 719 24.40 -21.85 15.29
C PRO A 719 23.58 -21.03 14.28
N ASN A 720 22.86 -21.68 13.34
CA ASN A 720 22.06 -21.01 12.32
C ASN A 720 20.55 -21.23 12.49
N LEU A 721 20.11 -21.86 13.58
CA LEU A 721 18.69 -22.09 13.86
C LEU A 721 18.34 -21.55 15.26
N GLU A 722 17.26 -20.78 15.36
CA GLU A 722 16.90 -20.06 16.58
C GLU A 722 15.65 -20.62 17.27
N GLY A 723 14.94 -21.57 16.68
CA GLY A 723 13.87 -22.25 17.39
C GLY A 723 12.97 -23.15 16.56
N PRO A 724 12.03 -23.82 17.25
CA PRO A 724 10.99 -24.60 16.63
C PRO A 724 9.80 -23.71 16.20
N SER A 725 9.16 -24.13 15.12
CA SER A 725 7.78 -23.76 14.77
C SER A 725 6.93 -24.99 15.08
N PHE A 726 6.33 -25.05 16.28
CA PHE A 726 5.76 -26.30 16.79
C PHE A 726 4.44 -26.67 16.11
N GLN A 727 4.33 -27.95 15.75
CA GLN A 727 3.06 -28.62 15.43
C GLN A 727 2.80 -29.75 16.43
N PHE A 728 1.64 -29.76 17.07
CA PHE A 728 1.23 -30.89 17.92
C PHE A 728 -0.18 -31.37 17.58
N GLY A 729 -0.32 -32.68 17.35
CA GLY A 729 -1.63 -33.30 17.09
C GLY A 729 -2.58 -33.28 18.30
N LYS A 730 -2.11 -32.87 19.48
CA LYS A 730 -2.93 -32.62 20.68
C LYS A 730 -2.36 -31.43 21.44
N ALA A 731 -3.20 -30.43 21.74
CA ALA A 731 -2.82 -29.25 22.51
C ALA A 731 -2.22 -29.59 23.88
N SER A 732 -2.67 -30.67 24.53
CA SER A 732 -2.18 -31.10 25.85
C SER A 732 -0.70 -31.49 25.90
N ARG A 733 -0.01 -31.56 24.75
CA ARG A 733 1.44 -31.79 24.68
C ARG A 733 2.24 -30.50 24.86
N THR A 734 1.66 -29.36 24.49
CA THR A 734 2.35 -28.08 24.30
C THR A 734 3.20 -27.68 25.49
N HIS A 735 2.61 -27.63 26.70
CA HIS A 735 3.34 -27.15 27.88
C HIS A 735 4.60 -27.99 28.15
N GLY A 736 4.44 -29.32 28.19
CA GLY A 736 5.55 -30.22 28.51
C GLY A 736 6.65 -30.23 27.44
N GLU A 737 6.28 -30.21 26.16
CA GLU A 737 7.25 -30.14 25.05
C GLU A 737 7.99 -28.81 25.04
N THR A 738 7.29 -27.70 25.28
CA THR A 738 7.90 -26.36 25.35
C THR A 738 8.93 -26.30 26.48
N VAL A 739 8.57 -26.72 27.69
CA VAL A 739 9.52 -26.77 28.84
C VAL A 739 10.76 -27.59 28.47
N ARG A 740 10.55 -28.75 27.84
CA ARG A 740 11.62 -29.65 27.43
C ARG A 740 12.57 -29.00 26.42
N TRP A 741 12.07 -28.50 25.29
CA TRP A 741 12.91 -27.99 24.21
C TRP A 741 13.60 -26.68 24.59
N LEU A 742 12.99 -25.84 25.42
CA LEU A 742 13.67 -24.68 25.98
C LEU A 742 14.85 -25.09 26.88
N ALA A 743 14.66 -26.11 27.73
CA ALA A 743 15.75 -26.63 28.57
C ALA A 743 16.87 -27.29 27.75
N GLU A 744 16.53 -28.09 26.72
CA GLU A 744 17.52 -28.75 25.87
C GLU A 744 18.33 -27.74 25.04
N SER A 745 17.68 -26.72 24.47
CA SER A 745 18.35 -25.65 23.72
C SER A 745 19.25 -24.77 24.59
N GLU A 746 18.80 -24.43 25.80
CA GLU A 746 19.61 -23.72 26.79
C GLU A 746 20.83 -24.55 27.21
N ALA A 747 20.65 -25.85 27.48
CA ALA A 747 21.75 -26.76 27.81
C ALA A 747 22.77 -26.92 26.66
N ALA A 748 22.33 -26.78 25.41
CA ALA A 748 23.19 -26.78 24.23
C ALA A 748 23.91 -25.43 23.99
N GLY A 749 23.67 -24.42 24.82
CA GLY A 749 24.30 -23.10 24.71
C GLY A 749 23.69 -22.20 23.63
N ARG A 750 22.51 -22.55 23.10
CA ARG A 750 21.76 -21.74 22.15
C ARG A 750 20.27 -21.77 22.51
N PRO A 751 19.84 -20.99 23.52
CA PRO A 751 18.45 -20.96 23.95
C PRO A 751 17.51 -20.62 22.79
N TRP A 752 16.50 -21.45 22.56
CA TRP A 752 15.53 -21.22 21.49
C TRP A 752 14.43 -20.25 21.90
N PHE A 753 13.88 -19.52 20.93
CA PHE A 753 12.56 -18.91 21.06
C PHE A 753 11.53 -19.87 20.46
N ALA A 754 10.57 -20.33 21.25
CA ALA A 754 9.73 -21.46 20.88
C ALA A 754 8.27 -21.04 20.70
N CYS A 755 7.78 -21.10 19.46
CA CYS A 755 6.42 -20.71 19.11
C CYS A 755 5.56 -21.94 18.84
N LEU A 756 4.28 -21.85 19.19
CA LEU A 756 3.27 -22.85 18.86
C LEU A 756 2.47 -22.42 17.64
N ASP A 757 2.66 -23.07 16.51
CA ASP A 757 2.11 -22.55 15.26
C ASP A 757 0.87 -23.35 14.83
N GLU A 758 0.89 -24.67 15.08
CA GLU A 758 -0.22 -25.52 14.66
C GLU A 758 -0.62 -26.57 15.71
N ILE A 759 -1.94 -26.72 15.92
CA ILE A 759 -2.54 -27.67 16.86
C ILE A 759 -3.67 -28.48 16.22
N GLY A 760 -3.68 -29.77 16.52
CA GLY A 760 -4.73 -30.70 16.11
C GLY A 760 -4.46 -31.33 14.75
N PRO A 761 -5.37 -32.19 14.25
CA PRO A 761 -5.27 -32.70 12.89
C PRO A 761 -5.83 -31.69 11.88
N ALA A 762 -5.24 -31.60 10.68
CA ALA A 762 -5.70 -30.75 9.57
C ALA A 762 -7.19 -30.94 9.18
N SER A 763 -7.78 -32.10 9.54
CA SER A 763 -9.21 -32.37 9.31
C SER A 763 -10.19 -31.68 10.28
N ILE A 764 -9.69 -31.10 11.37
CA ILE A 764 -10.50 -30.47 12.42
C ILE A 764 -10.09 -29.00 12.62
N CYS A 765 -8.78 -28.69 12.58
CA CYS A 765 -8.20 -27.35 12.83
C CYS A 765 -8.79 -26.67 14.08
N LEU A 766 -8.55 -25.37 14.27
CA LEU A 766 -9.28 -24.58 15.27
C LEU A 766 -10.75 -24.39 14.79
N PRO A 767 -11.75 -24.88 15.54
CA PRO A 767 -13.16 -24.67 15.20
C PRO A 767 -13.53 -23.18 15.28
N PRO A 768 -14.51 -22.69 14.48
CA PRO A 768 -14.99 -21.31 14.59
C PRO A 768 -15.77 -21.09 15.90
N ASP A 769 -15.85 -19.83 16.33
CA ASP A 769 -16.53 -19.38 17.56
C ASP A 769 -17.99 -19.85 17.67
N ILE A 770 -18.67 -20.07 16.54
CA ILE A 770 -20.05 -20.57 16.55
C ILE A 770 -20.14 -22.05 16.98
N GLN A 771 -19.07 -22.82 16.79
CA GLN A 771 -18.99 -24.24 17.17
C GLN A 771 -18.39 -24.41 18.55
N ASP A 772 -17.34 -23.67 18.86
CA ASP A 772 -16.73 -23.60 20.19
C ASP A 772 -16.56 -22.13 20.61
N PRO A 773 -17.56 -21.53 21.29
CA PRO A 773 -17.48 -20.12 21.65
C PRO A 773 -16.43 -19.79 22.69
N GLU A 774 -15.98 -20.76 23.49
CA GLU A 774 -15.08 -20.51 24.62
C GLU A 774 -13.64 -20.97 24.36
N HIS A 775 -13.42 -21.85 23.36
CA HIS A 775 -12.12 -22.45 23.03
C HIS A 775 -11.35 -22.95 24.28
N PRO A 776 -12.01 -23.64 25.24
CA PRO A 776 -11.43 -23.82 26.56
C PRO A 776 -10.17 -24.70 26.55
N HIS A 777 -10.09 -25.63 25.60
CA HIS A 777 -8.97 -26.52 25.44
C HIS A 777 -7.77 -25.82 24.80
N GLU A 778 -7.99 -25.01 23.77
CA GLU A 778 -6.95 -24.27 23.05
C GLU A 778 -6.41 -23.12 23.91
N VAL A 779 -7.29 -22.39 24.62
CA VAL A 779 -6.87 -21.35 25.58
C VAL A 779 -6.00 -21.95 26.67
N ARG A 780 -6.44 -23.03 27.32
CA ARG A 780 -5.67 -23.68 28.39
C ARG A 780 -4.40 -24.31 27.85
N GLU A 781 -4.54 -25.33 27.02
CA GLU A 781 -3.46 -26.27 26.72
C GLU A 781 -2.48 -25.74 25.66
N ALA A 782 -2.94 -24.92 24.71
CA ALA A 782 -2.09 -24.37 23.65
C ALA A 782 -1.57 -22.97 24.01
N LEU A 783 -2.44 -21.98 24.18
CA LEU A 783 -2.04 -20.58 24.40
C LEU A 783 -1.34 -20.39 25.76
N TRP A 784 -2.07 -20.55 26.86
CA TRP A 784 -1.50 -20.39 28.20
C TRP A 784 -0.50 -21.51 28.52
N GLY A 785 -0.71 -22.71 28.00
CA GLY A 785 0.23 -23.82 28.10
C GLY A 785 1.61 -23.46 27.56
N ASN A 786 1.70 -22.89 26.34
CA ASN A 786 2.96 -22.44 25.77
C ASN A 786 3.56 -21.26 26.55
N LEU A 787 2.76 -20.23 26.84
CA LEU A 787 3.23 -19.01 27.49
C LEU A 787 3.76 -19.24 28.92
N ILE A 788 3.07 -20.06 29.72
CA ILE A 788 3.50 -20.38 31.10
C ILE A 788 4.70 -21.35 31.10
N ALA A 789 4.89 -22.13 30.04
CA ALA A 789 6.12 -22.91 29.85
C ALA A 789 7.36 -22.02 29.55
N GLY A 790 7.16 -20.74 29.23
CA GLY A 790 8.20 -19.82 28.79
C GLY A 790 8.35 -19.72 27.27
N GLY A 791 7.37 -20.22 26.51
CA GLY A 791 7.32 -20.12 25.06
C GLY A 791 7.01 -18.70 24.57
N SER A 792 7.30 -18.46 23.30
CA SER A 792 7.29 -17.14 22.64
C SER A 792 5.99 -16.81 21.89
N GLY A 793 4.86 -17.46 22.24
CA GLY A 793 3.54 -17.14 21.67
C GLY A 793 2.95 -18.23 20.77
N ALA A 794 1.86 -17.91 20.08
CA ALA A 794 1.12 -18.88 19.26
C ALA A 794 0.52 -18.30 17.97
N GLU A 795 0.37 -19.14 16.96
CA GLU A 795 -0.46 -18.92 15.77
C GLU A 795 -1.61 -19.94 15.72
N TRP A 796 -2.59 -19.67 14.87
CA TRP A 796 -3.82 -20.44 14.81
C TRP A 796 -4.14 -20.89 13.38
N ILE A 797 -4.09 -22.21 13.17
CA ILE A 797 -4.60 -22.87 11.97
C ILE A 797 -6.13 -22.91 12.00
N VAL A 798 -6.78 -22.33 11.00
CA VAL A 798 -8.24 -22.21 10.93
C VAL A 798 -8.78 -22.78 9.61
N ALA A 799 -10.02 -23.27 9.67
CA ALA A 799 -10.66 -24.02 8.59
C ALA A 799 -11.97 -23.39 8.12
N TYR A 800 -12.14 -23.18 6.81
CA TYR A 800 -13.44 -22.82 6.23
C TYR A 800 -14.19 -24.07 5.74
N ASP A 801 -15.06 -24.64 6.58
CA ASP A 801 -16.14 -25.52 6.09
C ASP A 801 -17.23 -24.60 5.53
N THR A 802 -17.23 -24.28 4.23
CA THR A 802 -18.40 -23.61 3.64
C THR A 802 -19.58 -24.53 3.85
N TRP A 803 -20.51 -24.19 4.73
CA TRP A 803 -21.74 -24.98 4.84
C TRP A 803 -22.73 -24.55 3.74
N PRO A 804 -23.19 -25.48 2.87
CA PRO A 804 -22.89 -26.91 2.85
C PRO A 804 -21.55 -27.24 2.16
N ARG A 805 -20.80 -28.18 2.77
CA ARG A 805 -19.44 -28.64 2.40
C ARG A 805 -19.20 -28.60 0.89
N GLN A 806 -18.16 -27.89 0.45
CA GLN A 806 -17.58 -28.14 -0.87
C GLN A 806 -16.60 -29.31 -0.74
N PRO A 807 -16.91 -30.50 -1.30
CA PRO A 807 -15.98 -31.61 -1.25
C PRO A 807 -14.71 -31.29 -2.06
N ALA A 808 -13.54 -31.64 -1.51
CA ALA A 808 -12.23 -31.68 -2.18
C ALA A 808 -11.30 -30.44 -2.13
N LYS A 809 -11.45 -29.51 -1.18
CA LYS A 809 -10.37 -28.58 -0.81
C LYS A 809 -9.93 -28.82 0.64
N HIS A 810 -8.61 -28.77 0.89
CA HIS A 810 -8.06 -28.66 2.25
C HIS A 810 -8.66 -27.40 2.92
N LEU A 811 -8.86 -27.45 4.23
CA LEU A 811 -9.76 -26.52 4.92
C LEU A 811 -9.14 -25.15 5.23
N ASP A 812 -7.83 -25.13 5.43
CA ASP A 812 -6.95 -23.98 5.62
C ASP A 812 -6.81 -23.12 4.37
N ILE A 813 -6.54 -23.73 3.20
CA ILE A 813 -6.39 -23.07 1.89
C ILE A 813 -7.68 -22.42 1.37
N ALA A 814 -8.81 -22.64 2.06
CA ALA A 814 -10.11 -22.08 1.73
C ALA A 814 -10.49 -20.86 2.59
N CYS A 815 -9.62 -20.41 3.51
CA CYS A 815 -9.93 -19.33 4.44
C CYS A 815 -10.00 -17.96 3.73
N GLU A 816 -11.21 -17.42 3.58
CA GLU A 816 -11.46 -16.08 3.01
C GLU A 816 -11.70 -14.98 4.07
N ASN A 817 -11.90 -15.37 5.33
CA ASN A 817 -12.44 -14.48 6.35
C ASN A 817 -12.05 -14.91 7.76
N TRP A 818 -11.40 -14.02 8.51
CA TRP A 818 -10.96 -14.30 9.88
C TRP A 818 -11.99 -13.97 10.97
N ARG A 819 -13.14 -13.38 10.63
CA ARG A 819 -14.20 -13.03 11.60
C ARG A 819 -14.82 -14.21 12.37
N PRO A 820 -14.94 -15.43 11.81
CA PRO A 820 -15.51 -16.55 12.55
C PRO A 820 -14.68 -17.00 13.77
N TRP A 821 -13.46 -16.50 13.94
CA TRP A 821 -12.57 -16.77 15.08
C TRP A 821 -12.23 -15.50 15.88
N GLU A 822 -13.08 -14.47 15.78
CA GLU A 822 -12.89 -13.19 16.46
C GLU A 822 -12.63 -13.34 17.96
N ASN A 823 -13.34 -14.27 18.62
CA ASN A 823 -13.15 -14.51 20.04
C ASN A 823 -11.76 -15.10 20.33
N MET A 824 -11.26 -16.02 19.51
CA MET A 824 -9.90 -16.55 19.70
C MET A 824 -8.83 -15.46 19.53
N TRP A 825 -8.99 -14.53 18.58
CA TRP A 825 -8.08 -13.38 18.46
C TRP A 825 -8.10 -12.52 19.73
N ASN A 826 -9.29 -12.24 20.28
CA ASN A 826 -9.44 -11.48 21.52
C ASN A 826 -8.79 -12.21 22.72
N LEU A 827 -8.99 -13.52 22.84
CA LEU A 827 -8.39 -14.34 23.91
C LEU A 827 -6.86 -14.38 23.81
N THR A 828 -6.33 -14.43 22.59
CA THR A 828 -4.89 -14.34 22.33
C THR A 828 -4.36 -12.98 22.77
N ALA A 829 -5.01 -11.89 22.35
CA ALA A 829 -4.62 -10.52 22.76
C ALA A 829 -4.63 -10.35 24.29
N ILE A 830 -5.67 -10.85 24.98
CA ILE A 830 -5.77 -10.81 26.45
C ILE A 830 -4.55 -11.49 27.12
N ALA A 831 -4.14 -12.65 26.62
CA ALA A 831 -2.99 -13.37 27.16
C ALA A 831 -1.68 -12.60 26.92
N LEU A 832 -1.44 -12.13 25.69
CA LEU A 832 -0.22 -11.39 25.36
C LEU A 832 -0.12 -10.08 26.15
N ASP A 833 -1.22 -9.33 26.25
CA ASP A 833 -1.29 -8.09 27.03
C ASP A 833 -0.98 -8.33 28.50
N PHE A 834 -1.52 -9.41 29.09
CA PHE A 834 -1.22 -9.78 30.48
C PHE A 834 0.28 -9.97 30.71
N PHE A 835 0.96 -10.69 29.80
CA PHE A 835 2.40 -10.92 29.91
C PHE A 835 3.18 -9.61 29.81
N HIS A 836 2.91 -8.79 28.78
CA HIS A 836 3.60 -7.51 28.59
C HIS A 836 3.36 -6.50 29.71
N GLN A 837 2.16 -6.46 30.28
CA GLN A 837 1.79 -5.46 31.28
C GLN A 837 2.16 -5.86 32.71
N HIS A 838 2.29 -7.16 33.00
CA HIS A 838 2.34 -7.63 34.38
C HIS A 838 3.52 -8.53 34.72
N LEU A 839 4.25 -9.06 33.76
CA LEU A 839 5.32 -10.02 34.01
C LEU A 839 6.68 -9.55 33.46
N PRO A 840 7.78 -9.69 34.23
CA PRO A 840 9.13 -9.69 33.68
C PRO A 840 9.45 -11.07 33.09
N PHE A 841 8.67 -11.52 32.10
CA PHE A 841 8.65 -12.92 31.65
C PHE A 841 9.97 -13.40 31.03
N ASP A 842 10.84 -12.48 30.59
CA ASP A 842 12.20 -12.77 30.15
C ASP A 842 13.12 -13.25 31.29
N GLN A 843 12.80 -12.89 32.53
CA GLN A 843 13.52 -13.30 33.74
C GLN A 843 12.89 -14.48 34.45
N MET A 844 11.79 -15.02 33.91
CA MET A 844 11.02 -16.10 34.52
C MET A 844 11.25 -17.43 33.77
N GLN A 845 11.03 -18.54 34.47
CA GLN A 845 11.10 -19.90 33.94
C GLN A 845 9.93 -20.74 34.46
N SER A 846 9.59 -21.83 33.77
CA SER A 846 8.60 -22.79 34.28
C SER A 846 9.12 -23.44 35.56
N HIS A 847 8.24 -23.50 36.56
CA HIS A 847 8.49 -23.94 37.92
C HIS A 847 7.25 -24.64 38.49
N ASP A 848 6.68 -25.58 37.73
CA ASP A 848 5.50 -26.36 38.12
C ASP A 848 5.68 -27.14 39.43
N GLU A 849 6.93 -27.46 39.81
CA GLU A 849 7.24 -28.14 41.08
C GLU A 849 6.90 -27.30 42.31
N LEU A 850 6.75 -25.99 42.16
CA LEU A 850 6.41 -25.07 43.25
C LEU A 850 4.93 -25.11 43.63
N ILE A 851 4.08 -25.74 42.82
CA ILE A 851 2.64 -25.86 43.07
C ILE A 851 2.22 -27.32 43.32
N ASP A 852 0.94 -27.54 43.64
CA ASP A 852 0.39 -28.89 43.74
C ASP A 852 0.24 -29.51 42.34
N LYS A 853 0.76 -30.72 42.16
CA LYS A 853 0.76 -31.40 40.86
C LYS A 853 -0.65 -31.53 40.29
N GLY A 854 -0.83 -31.10 39.03
CA GLY A 854 -2.10 -31.20 38.30
C GLY A 854 -3.13 -30.14 38.67
N SER A 855 -2.78 -29.16 39.52
CA SER A 855 -3.65 -28.02 39.83
C SER A 855 -3.55 -26.87 38.83
N GLY A 856 -2.48 -26.82 38.04
CA GLY A 856 -2.18 -25.73 37.13
C GLY A 856 -0.73 -25.79 36.66
N TRP A 857 -0.25 -24.68 36.11
CA TRP A 857 1.16 -24.44 35.75
C TRP A 857 1.70 -23.17 36.41
N CYS A 858 3.02 -23.08 36.57
CA CYS A 858 3.67 -21.97 37.24
C CYS A 858 4.87 -21.44 36.44
N LEU A 859 4.82 -20.18 36.04
CA LEU A 859 5.97 -19.43 35.54
C LEU A 859 6.48 -18.55 36.68
N ALA A 860 7.77 -18.60 37.02
CA ALA A 860 8.28 -17.88 38.18
C ALA A 860 9.69 -17.31 38.01
N GLN A 861 9.94 -16.23 38.73
CA GLN A 861 11.26 -15.82 39.20
C GLN A 861 11.25 -16.03 40.72
N PRO A 862 11.70 -17.19 41.23
CA PRO A 862 11.56 -17.55 42.63
C PRO A 862 12.06 -16.47 43.60
N GLY A 863 11.23 -16.14 44.58
CA GLY A 863 11.46 -15.10 45.57
C GLY A 863 11.08 -13.68 45.15
N GLN A 864 10.61 -13.48 43.91
CA GLN A 864 10.20 -12.16 43.41
C GLN A 864 8.75 -12.17 42.89
N VAL A 865 8.48 -12.99 41.87
CA VAL A 865 7.19 -13.03 41.18
C VAL A 865 6.87 -14.44 40.69
N TYR A 866 5.60 -14.82 40.80
CA TYR A 866 5.06 -16.10 40.36
C TYR A 866 3.76 -15.85 39.61
N CYS A 867 3.60 -16.45 38.45
CA CYS A 867 2.40 -16.46 37.65
C CYS A 867 1.87 -17.91 37.61
N VAL A 868 0.79 -18.17 38.34
CA VAL A 868 0.16 -19.49 38.39
C VAL A 868 -1.09 -19.48 37.53
N TYR A 869 -1.10 -20.25 36.45
CA TYR A 869 -2.31 -20.53 35.69
C TYR A 869 -3.03 -21.71 36.35
N LEU A 870 -4.05 -21.39 37.16
CA LEU A 870 -4.81 -22.33 37.99
C LEU A 870 -5.96 -22.92 37.18
N PHE A 871 -6.05 -24.25 37.16
CA PHE A 871 -7.14 -24.94 36.49
C PHE A 871 -8.45 -24.84 37.27
N GLY A 872 -9.57 -24.71 36.55
CA GLY A 872 -10.92 -24.66 37.10
C GLY A 872 -11.22 -25.82 38.05
N ASP A 873 -11.93 -25.52 39.14
CA ASP A 873 -12.25 -26.38 40.28
C ASP A 873 -11.05 -26.86 41.11
N HIS A 874 -9.82 -26.53 40.72
CA HIS A 874 -8.64 -26.86 41.52
C HIS A 874 -8.33 -25.80 42.58
N ARG A 875 -7.56 -26.23 43.58
CA ARG A 875 -6.91 -25.38 44.58
C ARG A 875 -5.46 -25.78 44.61
N THR A 876 -4.59 -24.85 44.99
CA THR A 876 -3.16 -25.12 45.04
C THR A 876 -2.49 -24.39 46.18
N GLN A 877 -1.38 -24.94 46.63
CA GLN A 877 -0.41 -24.26 47.48
C GLN A 877 0.82 -23.91 46.67
N LEU A 878 1.40 -22.75 46.94
CA LEU A 878 2.64 -22.29 46.33
C LEU A 878 3.77 -22.34 47.38
N GLU A 879 4.88 -22.98 47.02
CA GLU A 879 6.10 -22.98 47.83
C GLU A 879 6.79 -21.61 47.76
N LEU A 880 6.94 -20.96 48.93
CA LEU A 880 7.50 -19.61 49.03
C LEU A 880 8.71 -19.55 49.97
N PRO A 881 9.69 -18.65 49.73
CA PRO A 881 10.76 -18.38 50.67
C PRO A 881 10.27 -17.55 51.88
N ALA A 882 11.15 -17.31 52.85
CA ALA A 882 10.86 -16.57 54.08
C ALA A 882 10.63 -15.07 53.85
N ASP A 883 9.51 -14.72 53.23
CA ASP A 883 9.11 -13.37 52.86
C ASP A 883 7.58 -13.22 52.85
N SER A 884 7.08 -12.00 52.69
CA SER A 884 5.66 -11.70 52.49
C SER A 884 5.33 -11.44 51.03
N PHE A 885 4.18 -11.94 50.58
CA PHE A 885 3.72 -11.83 49.20
C PHE A 885 2.25 -11.39 49.13
N THR A 886 1.85 -10.82 48.00
CA THR A 886 0.45 -10.52 47.66
C THR A 886 0.02 -11.34 46.46
N VAL A 887 -1.19 -11.88 46.51
CA VAL A 887 -1.88 -12.50 45.38
C VAL A 887 -2.79 -11.47 44.73
N ALA A 888 -2.78 -11.42 43.40
CA ALA A 888 -3.78 -10.74 42.59
C ALA A 888 -4.29 -11.69 41.50
N TRP A 889 -5.60 -11.68 41.25
CA TRP A 889 -6.26 -12.58 40.32
C TRP A 889 -6.57 -11.88 39.00
N PHE A 890 -6.33 -12.58 37.89
CA PHE A 890 -6.66 -12.13 36.54
C PHE A 890 -7.56 -13.16 35.87
N ASN A 891 -8.58 -12.67 35.14
CA ASN A 891 -9.50 -13.51 34.39
C ASN A 891 -8.98 -13.67 32.95
N PRO A 892 -8.45 -14.84 32.57
CA PRO A 892 -7.86 -15.05 31.24
C PRO A 892 -8.91 -15.05 30.10
N TRP A 893 -10.20 -15.10 30.42
CA TRP A 893 -11.29 -15.18 29.44
C TRP A 893 -11.83 -13.80 29.07
N THR A 894 -11.79 -12.84 30.00
CA THR A 894 -12.35 -11.50 29.81
C THR A 894 -11.31 -10.39 29.89
N GLY A 895 -10.10 -10.69 30.37
CA GLY A 895 -9.08 -9.70 30.70
C GLY A 895 -9.52 -8.73 31.81
N GLY A 896 -8.96 -7.53 31.78
CA GLY A 896 -9.27 -6.44 32.71
C GLY A 896 -8.27 -6.31 33.86
N GLU A 897 -8.64 -5.49 34.86
CA GLU A 897 -7.77 -5.17 36.00
C GLU A 897 -7.52 -6.37 36.92
N LEU A 898 -6.33 -6.39 37.52
CA LEU A 898 -5.96 -7.35 38.56
C LEU A 898 -6.85 -7.19 39.80
N GLN A 899 -7.45 -8.29 40.26
CA GLN A 899 -8.34 -8.32 41.42
C GLN A 899 -7.57 -8.72 42.68
N ALA A 900 -7.65 -7.92 43.74
CA ALA A 900 -6.90 -8.17 44.97
C ALA A 900 -7.27 -9.52 45.61
N GLY A 901 -6.25 -10.30 45.97
CA GLY A 901 -6.37 -11.60 46.65
C GLY A 901 -5.75 -11.59 48.05
N ALA A 902 -5.30 -12.77 48.49
CA ALA A 902 -4.71 -12.96 49.81
C ALA A 902 -3.31 -12.34 49.96
N THR A 903 -2.88 -12.13 51.21
CA THR A 903 -1.46 -11.97 51.55
C THR A 903 -0.92 -13.32 52.01
N LEU A 904 0.23 -13.73 51.49
CA LEU A 904 0.93 -14.96 51.87
C LEU A 904 2.18 -14.61 52.67
N THR A 905 2.58 -15.47 53.59
CA THR A 905 3.82 -15.31 54.36
C THR A 905 4.52 -16.66 54.41
N GLY A 906 5.69 -16.74 53.77
CA GLY A 906 6.52 -17.94 53.82
C GLY A 906 7.42 -17.98 55.07
N PRO A 907 8.32 -18.98 55.18
CA PRO A 907 8.60 -19.98 54.16
C PRO A 907 7.58 -21.13 54.13
N GLY A 908 7.63 -21.94 53.07
CA GLY A 908 6.86 -23.18 52.91
C GLY A 908 5.65 -23.05 51.98
N ARG A 909 4.93 -24.15 51.80
CA ARG A 909 3.69 -24.21 51.00
C ARG A 909 2.57 -23.37 51.62
N GLN A 910 2.14 -22.32 50.91
CA GLN A 910 1.05 -21.43 51.29
C GLN A 910 -0.12 -21.57 50.32
N ALA A 911 -1.33 -21.72 50.82
CA ALA A 911 -2.53 -21.72 49.97
C ALA A 911 -2.71 -20.34 49.31
N ILE A 912 -2.74 -20.28 47.97
CA ILE A 912 -2.85 -19.00 47.24
C ILE A 912 -4.26 -18.36 47.34
N GLY A 913 -5.23 -19.10 47.88
CA GLY A 913 -6.62 -18.67 48.05
C GLY A 913 -7.51 -19.13 46.90
N ASN A 914 -8.70 -18.52 46.83
CA ASN A 914 -9.68 -18.80 45.76
C ASN A 914 -9.76 -17.60 44.80
N PRO A 915 -10.02 -17.84 43.51
CA PRO A 915 -10.44 -16.80 42.59
C PRO A 915 -11.68 -16.05 43.10
N PRO A 916 -11.86 -14.78 42.69
CA PRO A 916 -12.93 -13.92 43.20
C PRO A 916 -14.34 -14.33 42.73
N SER A 917 -14.44 -15.05 41.60
CA SER A 917 -15.70 -15.54 41.03
C SER A 917 -15.46 -16.77 40.15
N ASP A 918 -16.53 -17.48 39.80
CA ASP A 918 -16.54 -18.61 38.86
C ASP A 918 -15.31 -19.54 39.00
N THR A 919 -15.23 -20.22 40.15
CA THR A 919 -14.08 -21.06 40.46
C THR A 919 -13.99 -22.33 39.61
N SER A 920 -15.00 -22.61 38.78
CA SER A 920 -15.02 -23.70 37.81
C SER A 920 -14.27 -23.38 36.52
N LYS A 921 -13.95 -22.11 36.26
CA LYS A 921 -13.10 -21.70 35.13
C LYS A 921 -11.65 -21.53 35.56
N ASP A 922 -10.75 -21.50 34.59
CA ASP A 922 -9.34 -21.23 34.84
C ASP A 922 -9.11 -19.76 35.22
N TRP A 923 -8.13 -19.53 36.08
CA TRP A 923 -7.73 -18.20 36.55
C TRP A 923 -6.23 -18.07 36.61
N VAL A 924 -5.73 -16.84 36.46
CA VAL A 924 -4.32 -16.55 36.69
C VAL A 924 -4.14 -15.89 38.04
N ALA A 925 -3.29 -16.47 38.89
CA ALA A 925 -2.86 -15.89 40.14
C ALA A 925 -1.47 -15.30 39.99
N LEU A 926 -1.38 -13.98 40.09
CA LEU A 926 -0.13 -13.25 40.10
C LEU A 926 0.31 -12.99 41.54
N VAL A 927 1.36 -13.68 41.96
CA VAL A 927 1.92 -13.60 43.32
C VAL A 927 3.20 -12.78 43.27
N ARG A 928 3.25 -11.66 43.98
CA ARG A 928 4.42 -10.75 44.02
C ARG A 928 4.93 -10.56 45.44
N ARG A 929 6.25 -10.49 45.58
CA ARG A 929 6.90 -10.13 46.84
C ARG A 929 6.44 -8.74 47.27
N LYS A 930 6.10 -8.58 48.55
CA LYS A 930 5.90 -7.24 49.12
C LYS A 930 7.25 -6.52 49.18
N PRO A 931 7.31 -5.24 48.78
CA PRO A 931 8.53 -4.44 48.87
C PRO A 931 9.08 -4.36 50.30
#